data_AF-A0A0F9KV96-F1
#
_entry.id   AF-A0A0F9KV96-F1
#
_cell.length_a   1.000
_cell.length_b   1.000
_cell.length_c   1.000
_cell.angle_alpha   90.00
_cell.angle_beta   90.00
_cell.angle_gamma   90.00
#
_symmetry.space_group_name_H-M   'P 1'
#
loop_
_entity.id
_entity.type
_entity.pdbx_description
1 polymer ?
#
loop_
_entity_poly.entity_id
_entity_poly.type
_entity_poly.pdbx_seq_one_letter_code
_entity_poly.pdbx_strand_id
1 'polypeptide(L)'
;MTRAEDLRRIKAKALRSGKSLSEYLKFVIRIDPAAHQDAWLEACQDIGNKATGQRYCIIAPPGAGKSVFIGVGFLSWMIGKNPDKHYGMLSYADQVAWDRALPIRNVIDQSKAFKRVFPEVEPDLTAWDKKGFRLKRENLADPHPTLRAGGVGSAVVSYRLNGLVLDDVLDIKTAKTAKSRAKVYDDYVDAVSTRMVKHAWQLCIGTRWSDDDFIGRLLALTHHGAKIWTAIHVPAILPSGRSYWSEQYPLEGTDGLYEKRERQPSNFAIQYQGDTTGGETQIITKLATYDGYPKDEDGKLATSFALPPSKMPSPKAQAVANKHRKDLLMGAGWDTALKDGEENDYSVMYVGGLDPHGNIWVVDREKDRFVISEIVAISKATYTKWKTMGIWFEDSTVGTPAVTTIREEMPLVPCLSVETPVLTRDLQWVPAGDLHIGDRIIGFDDELPAGGKGITRRLREAIITHTSKAEVDGYVVTMTDGRELRCTGEHQFLARTARVETLRWHRVDEMYKKLARRRIRRYSLPKYFSSWEYDSSREAGYLAGAFDADGNLELTNGNCRLHFTQYDNEALAEVKRCLGALGFKWRDSKNDTYTRLPIHTVTIGGGMRETVRFLGAVRPPRLLSKWAKFKIGGRQLKTSEQTHIIS
;
A
#
# COMPACT_ATOMS: atom_id res chain seq x y z
N MET A 1 -66.10 -22.98 -31.04
CA MET A 1 -64.91 -23.85 -31.13
C MET A 1 -65.16 -25.07 -30.28
N THR A 2 -65.03 -26.26 -30.86
CA THR A 2 -65.39 -27.52 -30.21
C THR A 2 -64.27 -28.04 -29.31
N ARG A 3 -64.59 -28.70 -28.20
CA ARG A 3 -63.62 -29.31 -27.24
C ARG A 3 -62.56 -30.20 -27.92
N ALA A 4 -62.89 -30.79 -29.07
CA ALA A 4 -62.00 -31.62 -29.89
C ALA A 4 -60.93 -30.83 -30.66
N GLU A 5 -61.22 -29.59 -31.05
CA GLU A 5 -60.26 -28.70 -31.72
C GLU A 5 -59.22 -28.17 -30.72
N ASP A 6 -59.66 -27.82 -29.51
CA ASP A 6 -58.76 -27.39 -28.43
C ASP A 6 -57.79 -28.49 -28.00
N LEU A 7 -58.28 -29.73 -27.87
CA LEU A 7 -57.43 -30.90 -27.59
C LEU A 7 -56.39 -31.15 -28.68
N ARG A 8 -56.78 -31.02 -29.96
CA ARG A 8 -55.85 -31.11 -31.10
C ARG A 8 -54.80 -30.01 -31.05
N ARG A 9 -55.20 -28.77 -30.75
CA ARG A 9 -54.28 -27.62 -30.63
C ARG A 9 -53.27 -27.81 -29.50
N ILE A 10 -53.72 -28.30 -28.34
CA ILE A 10 -52.86 -28.58 -27.19
C ILE A 10 -51.88 -29.71 -27.51
N LYS A 11 -52.32 -30.78 -28.16
CA LYS A 11 -51.45 -31.91 -28.56
C LYS A 11 -50.39 -31.46 -29.57
N ALA A 12 -50.77 -30.65 -30.55
CA ALA A 12 -49.82 -30.07 -31.52
C ALA A 12 -48.78 -29.15 -30.84
N LYS A 13 -49.22 -28.32 -29.87
CA LYS A 13 -48.31 -27.47 -29.09
C LYS A 13 -47.34 -28.29 -28.24
N ALA A 14 -47.82 -29.38 -27.62
CA ALA A 14 -46.98 -30.28 -26.84
C ALA A 14 -45.91 -30.96 -27.71
N LEU A 15 -46.27 -31.45 -28.90
CA LEU A 15 -45.33 -32.08 -29.83
C LEU A 15 -44.23 -31.09 -30.28
N ARG A 16 -44.59 -29.84 -30.58
CA ARG A 16 -43.61 -28.79 -30.91
C ARG A 16 -42.69 -28.48 -29.73
N SER A 17 -43.24 -28.43 -28.52
CA SER A 17 -42.48 -28.17 -27.29
C SER A 17 -41.44 -29.27 -27.00
N GLY A 18 -41.67 -30.52 -27.45
CA GLY A 18 -40.65 -31.57 -27.34
C GLY A 18 -39.42 -31.32 -28.23
N LYS A 19 -39.55 -30.52 -29.30
CA LYS A 19 -38.49 -30.23 -30.27
C LYS A 19 -37.91 -28.82 -30.13
N SER A 20 -38.72 -27.85 -29.72
CA SER A 20 -38.35 -26.43 -29.59
C SER A 20 -38.36 -26.01 -28.13
N LEU A 21 -37.20 -25.57 -27.63
CA LEU A 21 -37.04 -25.03 -26.29
C LEU A 21 -37.88 -23.77 -26.09
N SER A 22 -37.99 -22.91 -27.12
CA SER A 22 -38.81 -21.69 -27.03
C SER A 22 -40.28 -22.02 -26.78
N GLU A 23 -40.83 -22.97 -27.54
CA GLU A 23 -42.20 -23.43 -27.35
C GLU A 23 -42.38 -24.10 -25.97
N TYR A 24 -41.38 -24.86 -25.52
CA TYR A 24 -41.38 -25.48 -24.20
C TYR A 24 -41.39 -24.45 -23.07
N LEU A 25 -40.54 -23.42 -23.13
CA LEU A 25 -40.50 -22.35 -22.12
C LEU A 25 -41.85 -21.64 -22.03
N LYS A 26 -42.48 -21.31 -23.16
CA LYS A 26 -43.81 -20.67 -23.19
C LYS A 26 -44.92 -21.59 -22.70
N PHE A 27 -44.86 -22.88 -23.04
CA PHE A 27 -45.95 -23.83 -22.76
C PHE A 27 -45.89 -24.43 -21.35
N VAL A 28 -44.71 -24.86 -20.92
CA VAL A 28 -44.50 -25.62 -19.70
C VAL A 28 -44.07 -24.73 -18.54
N ILE A 29 -43.06 -23.88 -18.78
CA ILE A 29 -42.49 -23.00 -17.75
C ILE A 29 -43.28 -21.69 -17.61
N ARG A 30 -44.05 -21.32 -18.64
CA ARG A 30 -44.82 -20.08 -18.75
C ARG A 30 -43.96 -18.82 -18.74
N ILE A 31 -42.80 -18.89 -19.39
CA ILE A 31 -41.91 -17.76 -19.61
C ILE A 31 -41.84 -17.51 -21.12
N ASP A 32 -41.98 -16.24 -21.51
CA ASP A 32 -41.67 -15.81 -22.87
C ASP A 32 -40.22 -15.32 -22.90
N PRO A 33 -39.31 -15.95 -23.66
CA PRO A 33 -37.94 -15.48 -23.79
C PRO A 33 -37.89 -14.02 -24.23
N ALA A 34 -37.14 -13.21 -23.48
CA ALA A 34 -36.88 -11.82 -23.86
C ALA A 34 -35.75 -11.75 -24.90
N ALA A 35 -35.67 -10.64 -25.63
CA ALA A 35 -34.70 -10.46 -26.73
C ALA A 35 -33.24 -10.68 -26.29
N HIS A 36 -32.87 -10.31 -25.06
CA HIS A 36 -31.51 -10.52 -24.55
C HIS A 36 -31.17 -12.00 -24.30
N GLN A 37 -32.17 -12.89 -24.33
CA GLN A 37 -32.03 -14.32 -24.10
C GLN A 37 -31.97 -15.12 -25.41
N ASP A 38 -32.04 -14.47 -26.58
CA ASP A 38 -32.06 -15.14 -27.88
C ASP A 38 -30.81 -16.00 -28.11
N ALA A 39 -29.62 -15.48 -27.78
CA ALA A 39 -28.37 -16.24 -27.87
C ALA A 39 -28.33 -17.41 -26.86
N TRP A 40 -28.98 -17.27 -25.70
CA TRP A 40 -29.09 -18.37 -24.74
C TRP A 40 -29.99 -19.47 -25.27
N LEU A 41 -31.12 -19.07 -25.87
CA LEU A 41 -32.06 -19.96 -26.52
C LEU A 41 -31.40 -20.74 -27.65
N GLU A 42 -30.64 -20.08 -28.51
CA GLU A 42 -29.91 -20.72 -29.61
C GLU A 42 -28.90 -21.75 -29.09
N ALA A 43 -28.05 -21.37 -28.13
CA ALA A 43 -27.05 -22.27 -27.55
C ALA A 43 -27.69 -23.48 -26.84
N CYS A 44 -28.75 -23.25 -26.07
CA CYS A 44 -29.49 -24.32 -25.40
C CYS A 44 -30.23 -25.22 -26.40
N GLN A 45 -30.80 -24.65 -27.47
CA GLN A 45 -31.45 -25.40 -28.53
C GLN A 45 -30.44 -26.28 -29.29
N ASP A 46 -29.23 -25.78 -29.57
CA ASP A 46 -28.16 -26.56 -30.20
C ASP A 46 -27.76 -27.77 -29.33
N ILE A 47 -27.56 -27.56 -28.02
CA ILE A 47 -27.32 -28.65 -27.08
C ILE A 47 -28.46 -29.66 -27.14
N GLY A 48 -29.71 -29.20 -27.06
CA GLY A 48 -30.86 -30.08 -27.10
C GLY A 48 -31.01 -30.84 -28.40
N ASN A 49 -30.52 -30.31 -29.52
CA ASN A 49 -30.61 -30.98 -30.82
C ASN A 49 -29.59 -32.11 -30.98
N LYS A 50 -28.36 -31.95 -30.48
CA LYS A 50 -27.26 -32.89 -30.79
C LYS A 50 -26.41 -33.33 -29.59
N ALA A 51 -26.31 -32.52 -28.53
CA ALA A 51 -25.52 -32.80 -27.31
C ALA A 51 -24.15 -33.44 -27.58
N THR A 52 -23.31 -32.77 -28.39
CA THR A 52 -22.01 -33.30 -28.86
C THR A 52 -20.81 -32.90 -28.00
N GLY A 53 -21.05 -32.23 -26.88
CA GLY A 53 -20.01 -31.77 -25.94
C GLY A 53 -19.83 -30.27 -25.89
N GLN A 54 -20.86 -29.49 -26.27
CA GLN A 54 -20.82 -28.03 -26.25
C GLN A 54 -20.58 -27.49 -24.84
N ARG A 55 -19.82 -26.40 -24.75
CA ARG A 55 -19.48 -25.73 -23.49
C ARG A 55 -19.65 -24.23 -23.63
N TYR A 56 -20.62 -23.65 -22.93
CA TYR A 56 -20.86 -22.21 -22.96
C TYR A 56 -20.75 -21.58 -21.58
N CYS A 57 -20.23 -20.35 -21.56
CA CYS A 57 -20.27 -19.45 -20.41
C CYS A 57 -21.23 -18.29 -20.73
N ILE A 58 -22.39 -18.26 -20.08
CA ILE A 58 -23.36 -17.18 -20.20
C ILE A 58 -23.11 -16.16 -19.09
N ILE A 59 -22.64 -14.98 -19.50
CA ILE A 59 -22.30 -13.87 -18.62
C ILE A 59 -23.40 -12.83 -18.76
N ALA A 60 -24.15 -12.58 -17.68
CA ALA A 60 -25.28 -11.65 -17.70
C ALA A 60 -25.56 -11.05 -16.31
N PRO A 61 -26.16 -9.85 -16.24
CA PRO A 61 -26.49 -9.16 -15.00
C PRO A 61 -27.29 -9.99 -13.98
N PRO A 62 -27.21 -9.66 -12.68
CA PRO A 62 -28.17 -10.14 -11.70
C PRO A 62 -29.60 -9.82 -12.15
N GLY A 63 -30.51 -10.76 -12.00
CA GLY A 63 -31.92 -10.58 -12.36
C GLY A 63 -32.27 -10.77 -13.84
N ALA A 64 -31.30 -11.06 -14.72
CA ALA A 64 -31.54 -11.29 -16.16
C ALA A 64 -32.37 -12.56 -16.51
N GLY A 65 -32.82 -13.32 -15.50
CA GLY A 65 -33.62 -14.54 -15.66
C GLY A 65 -32.81 -15.83 -15.91
N LYS A 66 -31.47 -15.76 -15.89
CA LYS A 66 -30.55 -16.88 -16.20
C LYS A 66 -30.86 -18.19 -15.47
N SER A 67 -30.96 -18.18 -14.14
CA SER A 67 -31.17 -19.40 -13.34
C SER A 67 -32.54 -20.06 -13.59
N VAL A 68 -33.58 -19.29 -13.89
CA VAL A 68 -34.92 -19.85 -14.19
C VAL A 68 -34.95 -20.38 -15.62
N PHE A 69 -34.46 -19.59 -16.58
CA PHE A 69 -34.42 -19.99 -17.99
C PHE A 69 -33.59 -21.27 -18.18
N ILE A 70 -32.35 -21.26 -17.69
CA ILE A 70 -31.37 -22.31 -17.97
C ILE A 70 -31.44 -23.38 -16.89
N GLY A 71 -31.36 -22.97 -15.62
CA GLY A 71 -31.33 -23.89 -14.50
C GLY A 71 -32.62 -24.69 -14.34
N VAL A 72 -33.79 -24.08 -14.58
CA VAL A 72 -35.08 -24.79 -14.48
C VAL A 72 -35.63 -25.18 -15.84
N GLY A 73 -35.79 -24.22 -16.74
CA GLY A 73 -36.45 -24.43 -18.03
C GLY A 73 -35.70 -25.37 -18.95
N PHE A 74 -34.47 -25.00 -19.33
CA PHE A 74 -33.64 -25.84 -20.19
C PHE A 74 -33.33 -27.20 -19.56
N LEU A 75 -32.96 -27.24 -18.28
CA LEU A 75 -32.59 -28.50 -17.63
C LEU A 75 -33.77 -29.48 -17.52
N SER A 76 -34.97 -29.01 -17.18
CA SER A 76 -36.19 -29.85 -17.20
C SER A 76 -36.52 -30.35 -18.60
N TRP A 77 -36.32 -29.52 -19.64
CA TRP A 77 -36.52 -29.93 -21.02
C TRP A 77 -35.53 -31.02 -21.45
N MET A 78 -34.25 -30.89 -21.08
CA MET A 78 -33.22 -31.91 -21.37
C MET A 78 -33.50 -33.24 -20.66
N ILE A 79 -33.94 -33.19 -19.40
CA ILE A 79 -34.37 -34.36 -18.65
C ILE A 79 -35.56 -35.02 -19.34
N GLY A 80 -36.56 -34.25 -19.74
CA GLY A 80 -37.74 -34.77 -20.44
C GLY A 80 -37.39 -35.41 -21.78
N LYS A 81 -36.49 -34.78 -22.55
CA LYS A 81 -36.06 -35.26 -23.87
C LYS A 81 -35.17 -36.51 -23.79
N ASN A 82 -34.40 -36.67 -22.72
CA ASN A 82 -33.49 -37.80 -22.54
C ASN A 82 -33.58 -38.32 -21.10
N PRO A 83 -34.64 -39.08 -20.75
CA PRO A 83 -34.88 -39.53 -19.39
C PRO A 83 -33.83 -40.51 -18.85
N ASP A 84 -33.12 -41.22 -19.74
CA ASP A 84 -32.05 -42.16 -19.37
C ASP A 84 -30.69 -41.50 -19.11
N LYS A 85 -30.59 -40.17 -19.20
CA LYS A 85 -29.33 -39.43 -19.03
C LYS A 85 -29.21 -38.81 -17.64
N HIS A 86 -27.97 -38.50 -17.27
CA HIS A 86 -27.61 -37.96 -15.97
C HIS A 86 -27.15 -36.52 -16.04
N TYR A 87 -27.68 -35.69 -15.17
CA TYR A 87 -27.42 -34.26 -15.15
C TYR A 87 -26.94 -33.78 -13.78
N GLY A 88 -26.09 -32.75 -13.79
CA GLY A 88 -25.64 -32.05 -12.59
C GLY A 88 -26.13 -30.61 -12.54
N MET A 89 -26.40 -30.14 -11.32
CA MET A 89 -26.61 -28.72 -11.00
C MET A 89 -25.65 -28.32 -9.88
N LEU A 90 -24.74 -27.39 -10.17
CA LEU A 90 -23.76 -26.91 -9.21
C LEU A 90 -23.91 -25.42 -8.99
N SER A 91 -23.83 -24.99 -7.73
CA SER A 91 -23.80 -23.57 -7.34
C SER A 91 -22.70 -23.31 -6.31
N TYR A 92 -22.53 -22.06 -5.86
CA TYR A 92 -21.54 -21.73 -4.83
C TYR A 92 -21.82 -22.43 -3.48
N ALA A 93 -23.08 -22.80 -3.21
CA ALA A 93 -23.49 -23.49 -1.98
C ALA A 93 -24.56 -24.55 -2.25
N ASP A 94 -24.56 -25.61 -1.44
CA ASP A 94 -25.49 -26.74 -1.52
C ASP A 94 -26.95 -26.30 -1.52
N GLN A 95 -27.34 -25.48 -0.55
CA GLN A 95 -28.74 -25.06 -0.39
C GLN A 95 -29.24 -24.29 -1.62
N VAL A 96 -28.39 -23.47 -2.25
CA VAL A 96 -28.74 -22.71 -3.45
C VAL A 96 -29.02 -23.66 -4.61
N ALA A 97 -28.17 -24.65 -4.82
CA ALA A 97 -28.37 -25.65 -5.87
C ALA A 97 -29.66 -26.47 -5.62
N TRP A 98 -29.97 -26.81 -4.36
CA TRP A 98 -31.19 -27.54 -3.99
C TRP A 98 -32.45 -26.71 -4.25
N ASP A 99 -32.41 -25.41 -3.96
CA ASP A 99 -33.52 -24.50 -4.22
C ASP A 99 -33.79 -24.31 -5.72
N ARG A 100 -32.77 -24.52 -6.58
CA ARG A 100 -32.92 -24.54 -8.05
C ARG A 100 -33.41 -25.88 -8.59
N ALA A 101 -33.00 -26.99 -7.95
CA ALA A 101 -33.43 -28.34 -8.34
C ALA A 101 -34.90 -28.63 -7.97
N LEU A 102 -35.41 -28.05 -6.89
CA LEU A 102 -36.78 -28.25 -6.43
C LEU A 102 -37.84 -27.84 -7.49
N PRO A 103 -37.77 -26.67 -8.14
CA PRO A 103 -38.65 -26.33 -9.25
C PRO A 103 -38.61 -27.32 -10.42
N ILE A 104 -37.44 -27.86 -10.78
CA ILE A 104 -37.31 -28.86 -11.86
C ILE A 104 -38.13 -30.11 -11.50
N ARG A 105 -37.93 -30.61 -10.27
CA ARG A 105 -38.67 -31.74 -9.74
C ARG A 105 -40.18 -31.49 -9.80
N ASN A 106 -40.62 -30.31 -9.34
CA ASN A 106 -42.03 -29.94 -9.33
C ASN A 106 -42.61 -29.81 -10.75
N VAL A 107 -41.85 -29.31 -11.73
CA VAL A 107 -42.26 -29.27 -13.14
C VAL A 107 -42.51 -30.69 -13.66
N ILE A 108 -41.57 -31.61 -13.42
CA ILE A 108 -41.69 -33.01 -13.87
C ILE A 108 -42.89 -33.70 -13.23
N ASP A 109 -43.05 -33.55 -11.91
CA ASP A 109 -44.07 -34.26 -11.13
C ASP A 109 -45.47 -33.65 -11.29
N GLN A 110 -45.60 -32.33 -11.31
CA GLN A 110 -46.90 -31.67 -11.16
C GLN A 110 -47.39 -30.99 -12.44
N SER A 111 -46.51 -30.67 -13.40
CA SER A 111 -46.93 -29.95 -14.61
C SER A 111 -47.67 -30.85 -15.59
N LYS A 112 -48.98 -30.61 -15.70
CA LYS A 112 -49.84 -31.18 -16.74
C LYS A 112 -49.34 -30.91 -18.16
N ALA A 113 -48.65 -29.78 -18.37
CA ALA A 113 -48.06 -29.43 -19.66
C ALA A 113 -46.81 -30.28 -19.91
N PHE A 114 -45.92 -30.42 -18.92
CA PHE A 114 -44.74 -31.28 -19.03
C PHE A 114 -45.11 -32.72 -19.38
N LYS A 115 -46.04 -33.32 -18.62
CA LYS A 115 -46.52 -34.70 -18.87
C LYS A 115 -47.20 -34.89 -20.22
N ARG A 116 -47.64 -33.81 -20.88
CA ARG A 116 -48.18 -33.87 -22.26
C ARG A 116 -47.07 -33.80 -23.30
N VAL A 117 -45.97 -33.10 -22.99
CA VAL A 117 -44.80 -33.01 -23.86
C VAL A 117 -43.99 -34.30 -23.81
N PHE A 118 -43.79 -34.85 -22.61
CA PHE A 118 -43.00 -36.06 -22.34
C PHE A 118 -43.84 -37.08 -21.54
N PRO A 119 -44.81 -37.75 -22.19
CA PRO A 119 -45.72 -38.70 -21.51
C PRO A 119 -45.03 -39.96 -20.96
N GLU A 120 -43.86 -40.32 -21.49
CA GLU A 120 -43.05 -41.46 -21.09
C GLU A 120 -42.23 -41.23 -19.80
N VAL A 121 -42.16 -39.98 -19.34
CA VAL A 121 -41.34 -39.60 -18.19
C VAL A 121 -42.10 -39.81 -16.89
N GLU A 122 -41.64 -40.77 -16.09
CA GLU A 122 -42.23 -41.08 -14.79
C GLU A 122 -41.24 -40.87 -13.63
N PRO A 123 -41.62 -40.12 -12.58
CA PRO A 123 -40.86 -40.05 -11.33
C PRO A 123 -40.67 -41.41 -10.66
N ASP A 124 -39.46 -41.68 -10.16
CA ASP A 124 -39.22 -42.71 -9.16
C ASP A 124 -39.33 -42.09 -7.77
N LEU A 125 -40.49 -42.29 -7.13
CA LEU A 125 -40.81 -41.70 -5.82
C LEU A 125 -39.95 -42.24 -4.67
N THR A 126 -39.20 -43.34 -4.88
CA THR A 126 -38.27 -43.87 -3.88
C THR A 126 -37.01 -43.00 -3.74
N ALA A 127 -36.70 -42.20 -4.76
CA ALA A 127 -35.55 -41.30 -4.79
C ALA A 127 -35.96 -39.94 -5.40
N TRP A 128 -36.79 -39.18 -4.68
CA TRP A 128 -37.44 -37.95 -5.19
C TRP A 128 -37.25 -36.73 -4.26
N ASP A 129 -36.01 -36.29 -4.08
CA ASP A 129 -35.64 -35.21 -3.15
C ASP A 129 -35.13 -33.94 -3.85
N LYS A 130 -35.06 -32.82 -3.13
CA LYS A 130 -34.47 -31.56 -3.63
C LYS A 130 -32.96 -31.63 -3.86
N LYS A 131 -32.23 -32.52 -3.17
CA LYS A 131 -30.79 -32.74 -3.37
C LYS A 131 -30.49 -33.50 -4.67
N GLY A 132 -31.50 -34.16 -5.22
CA GLY A 132 -31.40 -34.96 -6.43
C GLY A 132 -32.52 -35.99 -6.49
N PHE A 133 -32.81 -36.45 -7.71
CA PHE A 133 -33.93 -37.35 -7.96
C PHE A 133 -33.68 -38.30 -9.13
N ARG A 134 -34.51 -39.35 -9.22
CA ARG A 134 -34.50 -40.37 -10.29
C ARG A 134 -35.83 -40.43 -11.03
N LEU A 135 -35.74 -40.67 -12.32
CA LEU A 135 -36.85 -41.17 -13.13
C LEU A 135 -36.82 -42.69 -13.18
N LYS A 136 -37.99 -43.30 -13.38
CA LYS A 136 -38.08 -44.72 -13.76
C LYS A 136 -37.45 -44.92 -15.13
N ARG A 137 -36.64 -45.96 -15.24
CA ARG A 137 -35.86 -46.29 -16.44
C ARG A 137 -35.82 -47.80 -16.63
N GLU A 138 -35.60 -48.25 -17.86
CA GLU A 138 -35.53 -49.67 -18.17
C GLU A 138 -34.29 -50.34 -17.55
N ASN A 139 -33.16 -49.62 -17.51
CA ASN A 139 -31.93 -50.12 -16.92
C ASN A 139 -31.95 -50.01 -15.39
N LEU A 140 -32.40 -51.07 -14.73
CA LEU A 140 -32.47 -51.15 -13.26
C LEU A 140 -31.08 -51.21 -12.59
N ALA A 141 -30.02 -51.56 -13.33
CA ALA A 141 -28.66 -51.64 -12.80
C ALA A 141 -27.96 -50.27 -12.73
N ASP A 142 -28.57 -49.20 -13.25
CA ASP A 142 -27.99 -47.87 -13.28
C ASP A 142 -27.97 -47.22 -11.87
N PRO A 143 -26.79 -47.05 -11.26
CA PRO A 143 -26.68 -46.52 -9.91
C PRO A 143 -26.71 -44.99 -9.86
N HIS A 144 -26.81 -44.28 -10.98
CA HIS A 144 -26.69 -42.83 -11.03
C HIS A 144 -28.06 -42.12 -11.05
N PRO A 145 -28.21 -40.97 -10.38
CA PRO A 145 -29.45 -40.20 -10.37
C PRO A 145 -29.71 -39.51 -11.72
N THR A 146 -30.96 -39.16 -12.02
CA THR A 146 -31.29 -38.35 -13.20
C THR A 146 -30.76 -36.92 -13.02
N LEU A 147 -30.96 -36.33 -11.83
CA LEU A 147 -30.38 -35.04 -11.46
C LEU A 147 -29.69 -35.13 -10.10
N ARG A 148 -28.47 -34.59 -10.00
CA ARG A 148 -27.81 -34.34 -8.72
C ARG A 148 -27.53 -32.84 -8.55
N ALA A 149 -27.86 -32.28 -7.39
CA ALA A 149 -27.65 -30.88 -7.08
C ALA A 149 -26.77 -30.70 -5.83
N GLY A 150 -25.86 -29.73 -5.87
CA GLY A 150 -24.99 -29.40 -4.73
C GLY A 150 -24.07 -28.22 -4.97
N GLY A 151 -23.24 -27.90 -3.99
CA GLY A 151 -22.16 -26.94 -4.11
C GLY A 151 -21.02 -27.49 -4.96
N VAL A 152 -20.22 -26.62 -5.57
CA VAL A 152 -19.07 -27.01 -6.41
C VAL A 152 -18.07 -27.93 -5.69
N GLY A 153 -17.85 -27.73 -4.38
CA GLY A 153 -17.00 -28.58 -3.54
C GLY A 153 -17.72 -29.78 -2.90
N SER A 154 -19.00 -30.00 -3.21
CA SER A 154 -19.79 -31.12 -2.66
C SER A 154 -19.52 -32.43 -3.40
N ALA A 155 -19.91 -33.57 -2.81
CA ALA A 155 -19.71 -34.92 -3.35
C ALA A 155 -20.58 -35.26 -4.60
N VAL A 156 -20.64 -34.36 -5.59
CA VAL A 156 -21.10 -34.68 -6.97
C VAL A 156 -20.11 -35.61 -7.69
N VAL A 157 -18.91 -35.74 -7.13
CA VAL A 157 -17.73 -36.52 -7.56
C VAL A 157 -17.98 -38.01 -7.83
N SER A 158 -19.09 -38.60 -7.40
CA SER A 158 -19.34 -40.04 -7.57
C SER A 158 -20.14 -40.40 -8.83
N TYR A 159 -20.65 -39.43 -9.60
CA TYR A 159 -21.61 -39.69 -10.68
C TYR A 159 -21.07 -39.34 -12.07
N ARG A 160 -21.36 -40.18 -13.07
CA ARG A 160 -21.04 -39.92 -14.48
C ARG A 160 -22.12 -39.03 -15.09
N LEU A 161 -21.75 -37.84 -15.57
CA LEU A 161 -22.72 -36.85 -16.04
C LEU A 161 -22.68 -36.67 -17.56
N ASN A 162 -23.87 -36.62 -18.18
CA ASN A 162 -24.08 -36.28 -19.59
C ASN A 162 -24.26 -34.76 -19.81
N GLY A 163 -24.64 -34.03 -18.78
CA GLY A 163 -24.82 -32.59 -18.83
C GLY A 163 -24.62 -31.94 -17.48
N LEU A 164 -24.12 -30.71 -17.46
CA LEU A 164 -23.84 -29.98 -16.23
C LEU A 164 -24.23 -28.52 -16.36
N VAL A 165 -25.01 -28.02 -15.40
CA VAL A 165 -25.24 -26.58 -15.21
C VAL A 165 -24.44 -26.11 -13.99
N LEU A 166 -23.63 -25.08 -14.17
CA LEU A 166 -22.88 -24.37 -13.14
C LEU A 166 -23.55 -23.00 -12.95
N ASP A 167 -24.45 -22.87 -11.97
CA ASP A 167 -25.26 -21.68 -11.68
C ASP A 167 -24.66 -20.85 -10.54
N ASP A 168 -24.01 -19.74 -10.88
CA ASP A 168 -23.34 -18.81 -9.95
C ASP A 168 -22.43 -19.57 -8.96
N VAL A 169 -21.44 -20.31 -9.48
CA VAL A 169 -20.53 -21.14 -8.65
C VAL A 169 -19.54 -20.36 -7.79
N LEU A 170 -19.48 -19.03 -7.96
CA LEU A 170 -18.63 -18.14 -7.19
C LEU A 170 -19.48 -16.98 -6.63
N ASP A 171 -19.44 -16.80 -5.32
CA ASP A 171 -20.12 -15.71 -4.62
C ASP A 171 -19.17 -14.56 -4.26
N ILE A 172 -19.72 -13.42 -3.82
CA ILE A 172 -18.94 -12.24 -3.47
C ILE A 172 -17.90 -12.50 -2.37
N LYS A 173 -18.17 -13.41 -1.42
CA LYS A 173 -17.25 -13.69 -0.31
C LYS A 173 -16.04 -14.47 -0.81
N THR A 174 -16.28 -15.47 -1.65
CA THR A 174 -15.25 -16.36 -2.21
C THR A 174 -14.53 -15.73 -3.40
N ALA A 175 -15.12 -14.70 -4.03
CA ALA A 175 -14.47 -13.96 -5.11
C ALA A 175 -13.33 -13.03 -4.64
N LYS A 176 -13.28 -12.69 -3.34
CA LYS A 176 -12.38 -11.64 -2.83
C LYS A 176 -10.89 -11.94 -3.01
N THR A 177 -10.45 -13.18 -2.75
CA THR A 177 -9.01 -13.51 -2.75
C THR A 177 -8.66 -14.44 -3.91
N ALA A 178 -7.44 -14.32 -4.44
CA ALA A 178 -6.97 -15.17 -5.54
C ALA A 178 -6.96 -16.65 -5.13
N LYS A 179 -6.55 -16.95 -3.90
CA LYS A 179 -6.54 -18.30 -3.32
C LYS A 179 -7.93 -18.94 -3.30
N SER A 180 -8.97 -18.21 -2.87
CA SER A 180 -10.33 -18.75 -2.84
C SER A 180 -10.91 -18.94 -4.23
N ARG A 181 -10.59 -18.04 -5.19
CA ARG A 181 -10.97 -18.21 -6.61
C ARG A 181 -10.31 -19.43 -7.24
N ALA A 182 -9.01 -19.64 -6.99
CA ALA A 182 -8.27 -20.79 -7.47
C ALA A 182 -8.88 -22.09 -6.92
N LYS A 183 -9.12 -22.16 -5.60
CA LYS A 183 -9.70 -23.33 -4.96
C LYS A 183 -11.03 -23.79 -5.59
N VAL A 184 -11.94 -22.87 -5.91
CA VAL A 184 -13.23 -23.22 -6.54
C VAL A 184 -13.02 -23.84 -7.93
N TYR A 185 -12.05 -23.33 -8.68
CA TYR A 185 -11.68 -23.88 -9.97
C TYR A 185 -11.04 -25.27 -9.84
N ASP A 186 -10.12 -25.43 -8.88
CA ASP A 186 -9.45 -26.71 -8.61
C ASP A 186 -10.46 -27.77 -8.16
N ASP A 187 -11.39 -27.42 -7.26
CA ASP A 187 -12.49 -28.28 -6.82
C ASP A 187 -13.34 -28.74 -8.02
N TYR A 188 -13.60 -27.87 -9.01
CA TYR A 188 -14.29 -28.26 -10.24
C TYR A 188 -13.43 -29.20 -11.11
N VAL A 189 -12.15 -28.89 -11.31
CA VAL A 189 -11.26 -29.69 -12.17
C VAL A 189 -11.12 -31.09 -11.60
N ASP A 190 -10.76 -31.20 -10.32
CA ASP A 190 -10.45 -32.46 -9.66
C ASP A 190 -11.71 -33.31 -9.48
N ALA A 191 -12.79 -32.67 -9.04
CA ALA A 191 -13.94 -33.37 -8.51
C ALA A 191 -15.08 -33.55 -9.54
N VAL A 192 -15.20 -32.65 -10.52
CA VAL A 192 -16.34 -32.61 -11.45
C VAL A 192 -15.92 -32.90 -12.89
N SER A 193 -14.86 -32.25 -13.38
CA SER A 193 -14.49 -32.31 -14.79
C SER A 193 -14.11 -33.74 -15.24
N THR A 194 -13.48 -34.52 -14.35
CA THR A 194 -13.07 -35.91 -14.58
C THR A 194 -14.25 -36.90 -14.64
N ARG A 195 -15.45 -36.45 -14.26
CA ARG A 195 -16.67 -37.27 -14.18
C ARG A 195 -17.63 -37.07 -15.35
N MET A 196 -17.36 -36.10 -16.21
CA MET A 196 -18.11 -35.88 -17.45
C MET A 196 -17.88 -37.04 -18.42
N VAL A 197 -18.94 -37.58 -19.02
CA VAL A 197 -18.81 -38.62 -20.05
C VAL A 197 -18.39 -38.03 -21.40
N LYS A 198 -18.06 -38.89 -22.36
CA LYS A 198 -17.80 -38.47 -23.75
C LYS A 198 -19.01 -37.69 -24.28
N HIS A 199 -18.75 -36.55 -24.94
CA HIS A 199 -19.77 -35.64 -25.48
C HIS A 199 -20.68 -34.97 -24.44
N ALA A 200 -20.33 -35.01 -23.15
CA ALA A 200 -21.11 -34.31 -22.15
C ALA A 200 -21.02 -32.79 -22.33
N TRP A 201 -22.19 -32.13 -22.36
CA TRP A 201 -22.28 -30.68 -22.50
C TRP A 201 -22.19 -29.99 -21.14
N GLN A 202 -21.79 -28.71 -21.15
CA GLN A 202 -21.69 -27.91 -19.93
C GLN A 202 -22.16 -26.47 -20.16
N LEU A 203 -22.91 -25.94 -19.21
CA LEU A 203 -23.40 -24.56 -19.21
C LEU A 203 -23.01 -23.88 -17.91
N CYS A 204 -22.10 -22.93 -17.98
CA CYS A 204 -21.75 -22.07 -16.87
C CYS A 204 -22.51 -20.76 -16.99
N ILE A 205 -23.24 -20.37 -15.96
CA ILE A 205 -24.06 -19.15 -15.95
C ILE A 205 -23.67 -18.32 -14.73
N GLY A 206 -23.46 -17.02 -14.93
CA GLY A 206 -23.24 -16.12 -13.80
C GLY A 206 -22.77 -14.71 -14.15
N THR A 207 -22.30 -13.99 -13.13
CA THR A 207 -21.63 -12.70 -13.28
C THR A 207 -20.11 -12.84 -13.15
N ARG A 208 -19.38 -11.90 -13.74
CA ARG A 208 -17.93 -11.81 -13.54
C ARG A 208 -17.61 -11.17 -12.19
N TRP A 209 -16.41 -11.43 -11.69
CA TRP A 209 -15.85 -10.90 -10.45
C TRP A 209 -14.38 -10.48 -10.61
N SER A 210 -13.62 -11.15 -11.48
CA SER A 210 -12.19 -10.89 -11.74
C SER A 210 -11.76 -11.53 -13.06
N ASP A 211 -10.64 -11.09 -13.64
CA ASP A 211 -10.06 -11.75 -14.83
C ASP A 211 -9.72 -13.22 -14.59
N ASP A 212 -9.28 -13.55 -13.38
CA ASP A 212 -8.92 -14.90 -12.94
C ASP A 212 -10.02 -15.61 -12.14
N ASP A 213 -11.26 -15.11 -12.20
CA ASP A 213 -12.42 -15.79 -11.62
C ASP A 213 -12.72 -17.13 -12.33
N PHE A 214 -13.68 -17.88 -11.78
CA PHE A 214 -14.02 -19.21 -12.31
C PHE A 214 -14.35 -19.18 -13.81
N ILE A 215 -15.16 -18.21 -14.26
CA ILE A 215 -15.54 -18.07 -15.67
C ILE A 215 -14.31 -17.65 -16.51
N GLY A 216 -13.51 -16.72 -16.02
CA GLY A 216 -12.26 -16.28 -16.66
C GLY A 216 -11.31 -17.44 -16.90
N ARG A 217 -11.14 -18.32 -15.91
CA ARG A 217 -10.33 -19.55 -16.04
C ARG A 217 -10.90 -20.53 -17.04
N LEU A 218 -12.21 -20.74 -17.09
CA LEU A 218 -12.85 -21.58 -18.12
C LEU A 218 -12.62 -21.00 -19.53
N LEU A 219 -12.77 -19.69 -19.70
CA LEU A 219 -12.56 -19.00 -20.98
C LEU A 219 -11.09 -18.94 -21.39
N ALA A 220 -10.15 -19.06 -20.45
CA ALA A 220 -8.72 -19.14 -20.75
C ALA A 220 -8.33 -20.49 -21.37
N LEU A 221 -9.08 -21.57 -21.09
CA LEU A 221 -8.76 -22.92 -21.57
C LEU A 221 -8.74 -23.04 -23.10
N THR A 222 -7.68 -23.64 -23.61
CA THR A 222 -7.50 -23.95 -25.03
C THR A 222 -7.10 -25.40 -25.25
N HIS A 223 -7.49 -25.95 -26.39
CA HIS A 223 -7.08 -27.27 -26.85
C HIS A 223 -6.68 -27.16 -28.32
N HIS A 224 -5.42 -27.48 -28.65
CA HIS A 224 -4.80 -27.21 -29.96
C HIS A 224 -5.03 -25.77 -30.47
N GLY A 225 -4.88 -24.78 -29.58
CA GLY A 225 -5.03 -23.36 -29.91
C GLY A 225 -6.48 -22.87 -30.05
N ALA A 226 -7.48 -23.76 -30.07
CA ALA A 226 -8.89 -23.40 -30.09
C ALA A 226 -9.46 -23.27 -28.67
N LYS A 227 -10.38 -22.32 -28.47
CA LYS A 227 -11.09 -22.12 -27.19
C LYS A 227 -11.98 -23.32 -26.88
N ILE A 228 -11.91 -23.82 -25.65
CA ILE A 228 -12.75 -24.94 -25.19
C ILE A 228 -14.16 -24.46 -24.82
N TRP A 229 -14.26 -23.26 -24.24
CA TRP A 229 -15.51 -22.64 -23.80
C TRP A 229 -15.87 -21.45 -24.68
N THR A 230 -17.14 -21.32 -25.03
CA THR A 230 -17.66 -20.18 -25.81
C THR A 230 -18.40 -19.22 -24.89
N ALA A 231 -18.03 -17.94 -24.90
CA ALA A 231 -18.71 -16.92 -24.11
C ALA A 231 -19.96 -16.39 -24.84
N ILE A 232 -21.05 -16.23 -24.09
CA ILE A 232 -22.25 -15.51 -24.51
C ILE A 232 -22.45 -14.38 -23.49
N HIS A 233 -22.05 -13.17 -23.88
CA HIS A 233 -22.03 -12.01 -22.99
C HIS A 233 -23.18 -11.05 -23.28
N VAL A 234 -23.98 -10.77 -22.26
CA VAL A 234 -25.10 -9.82 -22.30
C VAL A 234 -24.86 -8.75 -21.24
N PRO A 235 -24.26 -7.59 -21.57
CA PRO A 235 -24.08 -6.50 -20.62
C PRO A 235 -25.42 -5.78 -20.35
N ALA A 236 -25.59 -5.17 -19.18
CA ALA A 236 -26.81 -4.46 -18.81
C ALA A 236 -27.09 -3.26 -19.73
N ILE A 237 -26.05 -2.53 -20.09
CA ILE A 237 -26.08 -1.49 -21.12
C ILE A 237 -25.37 -2.06 -22.35
N LEU A 238 -26.14 -2.31 -23.40
CA LEU A 238 -25.66 -2.84 -24.67
C LEU A 238 -24.71 -1.86 -25.36
N PRO A 239 -23.85 -2.31 -26.30
CA PRO A 239 -23.02 -1.41 -27.10
C PRO A 239 -23.80 -0.30 -27.83
N SER A 240 -25.09 -0.53 -28.10
CA SER A 240 -25.98 0.48 -28.67
C SER A 240 -26.44 1.57 -27.69
N GLY A 241 -25.97 1.55 -26.43
CA GLY A 241 -26.42 2.44 -25.36
C GLY A 241 -27.82 2.14 -24.81
N ARG A 242 -28.43 1.03 -25.22
CA ARG A 242 -29.78 0.64 -24.77
C ARG A 242 -29.70 -0.35 -23.60
N SER A 243 -30.73 -0.35 -22.75
CA SER A 243 -30.90 -1.40 -21.75
C SER A 243 -31.09 -2.75 -22.43
N TYR A 244 -30.47 -3.79 -21.86
CA TYR A 244 -30.68 -5.18 -22.26
C TYR A 244 -32.13 -5.66 -22.03
N TRP A 245 -32.82 -5.08 -21.04
CA TRP A 245 -34.18 -5.45 -20.67
C TRP A 245 -34.94 -4.22 -20.18
N SER A 246 -35.40 -3.40 -21.12
CA SER A 246 -35.97 -2.07 -20.84
C SER A 246 -37.19 -2.07 -19.92
N GLU A 247 -38.03 -3.10 -19.98
CA GLU A 247 -39.24 -3.21 -19.18
C GLU A 247 -38.95 -3.39 -17.69
N GLN A 248 -37.86 -4.11 -17.37
CA GLN A 248 -37.50 -4.46 -15.99
C GLN A 248 -36.36 -3.59 -15.45
N TYR A 249 -35.46 -3.14 -16.33
CA TYR A 249 -34.27 -2.37 -16.02
C TYR A 249 -34.15 -1.18 -16.97
N PRO A 250 -34.98 -0.13 -16.82
CA PRO A 250 -34.84 1.07 -17.63
C PRO A 250 -33.49 1.75 -17.41
N LEU A 251 -33.06 2.57 -18.37
CA LEU A 251 -31.80 3.33 -18.26
C LEU A 251 -31.88 4.37 -17.13
N GLU A 252 -32.97 5.13 -17.11
CA GLU A 252 -33.24 6.24 -16.19
C GLU A 252 -34.36 5.90 -15.19
N GLY A 253 -34.52 6.75 -14.18
CA GLY A 253 -35.51 6.60 -13.11
C GLY A 253 -34.96 5.92 -11.86
N THR A 254 -35.79 5.88 -10.81
CA THR A 254 -35.44 5.24 -9.53
C THR A 254 -35.15 3.75 -9.75
N ASP A 255 -34.00 3.29 -9.27
CA ASP A 255 -33.43 1.95 -9.49
C ASP A 255 -33.07 1.62 -10.97
N GLY A 256 -33.00 2.64 -11.83
CA GLY A 256 -32.52 2.54 -13.21
C GLY A 256 -31.03 2.19 -13.32
N LEU A 257 -30.60 1.75 -14.52
CA LEU A 257 -29.21 1.33 -14.75
C LEU A 257 -28.19 2.45 -14.53
N TYR A 258 -28.53 3.69 -14.89
CA TYR A 258 -27.63 4.83 -14.65
C TYR A 258 -27.47 5.16 -13.16
N GLU A 259 -28.56 5.12 -12.38
CA GLU A 259 -28.47 5.33 -10.93
C GLU A 259 -27.63 4.24 -10.26
N LYS A 260 -27.77 2.98 -10.69
CA LYS A 260 -26.94 1.88 -10.18
C LYS A 260 -25.46 2.06 -10.52
N ARG A 261 -25.17 2.51 -11.75
CA ARG A 261 -23.82 2.86 -12.18
C ARG A 261 -23.24 3.99 -11.33
N GLU A 262 -24.01 5.03 -11.02
CA GLU A 262 -23.55 6.14 -10.20
C GLU A 262 -23.34 5.76 -8.73
N ARG A 263 -24.26 4.98 -8.14
CA ARG A 263 -24.19 4.58 -6.73
C ARG A 263 -23.02 3.62 -6.45
N GLN A 264 -22.75 2.67 -7.34
CA GLN A 264 -21.71 1.66 -7.16
C GLN A 264 -21.00 1.33 -8.49
N PRO A 265 -20.17 2.24 -9.02
CA PRO A 265 -19.65 2.15 -10.37
C PRO A 265 -18.76 0.91 -10.61
N SER A 266 -17.91 0.53 -9.65
CA SER A 266 -17.08 -0.68 -9.78
C SER A 266 -17.90 -1.97 -9.75
N ASN A 267 -18.90 -2.07 -8.85
CA ASN A 267 -19.80 -3.23 -8.83
C ASN A 267 -20.67 -3.29 -10.10
N PHE A 268 -21.06 -2.13 -10.64
CA PHE A 268 -21.81 -2.05 -11.89
C PHE A 268 -20.96 -2.54 -13.07
N ALA A 269 -19.72 -2.07 -13.20
CA ALA A 269 -18.80 -2.54 -14.24
C ALA A 269 -18.65 -4.08 -14.19
N ILE A 270 -18.38 -4.62 -13.01
CA ILE A 270 -18.13 -6.05 -12.83
C ILE A 270 -19.41 -6.90 -13.01
N GLN A 271 -20.46 -6.65 -12.23
CA GLN A 271 -21.64 -7.52 -12.19
C GLN A 271 -22.65 -7.24 -13.30
N TYR A 272 -22.81 -5.97 -13.70
CA TYR A 272 -23.81 -5.57 -14.69
C TYR A 272 -23.21 -5.48 -16.10
N GLN A 273 -21.96 -5.04 -16.24
CA GLN A 273 -21.31 -4.95 -17.56
C GLN A 273 -20.39 -6.13 -17.87
N GLY A 274 -20.10 -7.02 -16.92
CA GLY A 274 -19.15 -8.12 -17.12
C GLY A 274 -17.71 -7.65 -17.35
N ASP A 275 -17.43 -6.39 -17.02
CA ASP A 275 -16.14 -5.72 -17.22
C ASP A 275 -15.29 -5.85 -15.95
N THR A 276 -14.35 -6.78 -16.00
CA THR A 276 -13.39 -7.09 -14.93
C THR A 276 -12.21 -6.16 -14.88
N THR A 277 -12.10 -5.25 -15.85
CA THR A 277 -11.01 -4.28 -15.89
C THR A 277 -11.26 -3.10 -14.95
N GLY A 278 -12.48 -2.93 -14.44
CA GLY A 278 -12.86 -1.84 -13.53
C GLY A 278 -13.57 -0.66 -14.20
N GLY A 279 -13.81 -0.72 -15.52
CA GLY A 279 -14.57 0.29 -16.27
C GLY A 279 -14.08 1.72 -16.04
N GLU A 280 -15.02 2.65 -15.85
CA GLU A 280 -14.75 4.07 -15.57
C GLU A 280 -14.06 4.31 -14.21
N THR A 281 -13.99 3.29 -13.35
CA THR A 281 -13.31 3.37 -12.03
C THR A 281 -11.85 2.93 -12.08
N GLN A 282 -11.35 2.58 -13.27
CA GLN A 282 -9.93 2.31 -13.44
C GLN A 282 -9.07 3.50 -13.03
N ILE A 283 -8.25 3.29 -12.01
CA ILE A 283 -7.20 4.23 -11.62
C ILE A 283 -6.06 4.20 -12.66
N ILE A 284 -5.82 3.06 -13.29
CA ILE A 284 -4.75 2.86 -14.28
C ILE A 284 -5.36 2.30 -15.57
N THR A 285 -5.44 3.13 -16.61
CA THR A 285 -6.06 2.80 -17.90
C THR A 285 -5.07 2.33 -18.96
N LYS A 286 -3.77 2.57 -18.75
CA LYS A 286 -2.69 2.12 -19.62
C LYS A 286 -1.42 1.93 -18.82
N LEU A 287 -0.89 0.71 -18.84
CA LEU A 287 0.40 0.37 -18.24
C LEU A 287 1.43 0.22 -19.36
N ALA A 288 2.56 0.91 -19.26
CA ALA A 288 3.66 0.74 -20.19
C ALA A 288 4.93 0.32 -19.42
N THR A 289 5.60 -0.71 -19.90
CA THR A 289 6.89 -1.15 -19.37
C THR A 289 8.02 -0.38 -20.04
N TYR A 290 9.01 0.06 -19.27
CA TYR A 290 10.13 0.86 -19.78
C TYR A 290 11.45 0.12 -19.56
N ASP A 291 11.90 -0.63 -20.57
CA ASP A 291 13.16 -1.41 -20.51
C ASP A 291 14.40 -0.60 -20.93
N GLY A 292 14.26 0.71 -21.18
CA GLY A 292 15.23 1.51 -21.93
C GLY A 292 16.16 2.44 -21.14
N TYR A 293 16.29 2.31 -19.81
CA TYR A 293 17.16 3.23 -19.05
C TYR A 293 18.65 2.92 -19.25
N PRO A 294 19.50 3.93 -19.52
CA PRO A 294 20.95 3.77 -19.48
C PRO A 294 21.40 3.39 -18.06
N LYS A 295 22.08 2.25 -17.95
CA LYS A 295 22.69 1.80 -16.70
C LYS A 295 24.20 2.13 -16.73
N ASP A 296 24.76 2.47 -15.58
CA ASP A 296 26.21 2.53 -15.38
C ASP A 296 26.80 1.11 -15.32
N GLU A 297 28.13 1.04 -15.17
CA GLU A 297 28.88 -0.22 -15.15
C GLU A 297 28.49 -1.15 -13.99
N ASP A 298 27.86 -0.61 -12.93
CA ASP A 298 27.34 -1.36 -11.78
C ASP A 298 25.86 -1.77 -11.96
N GLY A 299 25.25 -1.49 -13.12
CA GLY A 299 23.84 -1.80 -13.39
C GLY A 299 22.85 -0.84 -12.72
N LYS A 300 23.30 0.28 -12.12
CA LYS A 300 22.45 1.35 -11.58
C LYS A 300 22.11 2.32 -12.70
N LEU A 301 21.02 3.07 -12.58
CA LEU A 301 20.67 4.04 -13.61
C LEU A 301 21.65 5.20 -13.61
N ALA A 302 22.06 5.64 -14.81
CA ALA A 302 22.85 6.84 -14.99
C ALA A 302 22.14 8.04 -14.32
N THR A 303 22.75 8.56 -13.25
CA THR A 303 22.25 9.56 -12.28
C THR A 303 21.83 10.92 -12.84
N SER A 304 21.83 11.08 -14.16
CA SER A 304 21.63 12.37 -14.81
C SER A 304 20.20 12.94 -14.67
N PHE A 305 19.22 12.18 -14.16
CA PHE A 305 17.78 12.48 -14.29
C PHE A 305 17.11 13.12 -13.07
N ALA A 306 17.84 13.32 -11.98
CA ALA A 306 17.34 14.05 -10.81
C ALA A 306 18.03 15.43 -10.70
N LEU A 307 18.25 16.13 -11.83
CA LEU A 307 18.88 17.44 -11.82
C LEU A 307 17.88 18.54 -12.15
N PRO A 308 17.78 19.60 -11.32
CA PRO A 308 17.09 20.81 -11.72
C PRO A 308 17.75 21.42 -12.98
N PRO A 309 17.02 22.27 -13.73
CA PRO A 309 17.43 22.82 -15.03
C PRO A 309 18.80 23.52 -15.06
N SER A 310 19.36 23.86 -13.89
CA SER A 310 20.59 24.62 -13.72
C SER A 310 21.90 23.84 -13.96
N LYS A 311 21.85 22.51 -14.17
CA LYS A 311 23.06 21.66 -14.35
C LYS A 311 23.09 20.84 -15.65
N MET A 312 22.60 21.35 -16.78
CA MET A 312 22.71 20.63 -18.07
C MET A 312 23.96 21.00 -18.91
N PRO A 313 24.60 20.04 -19.61
CA PRO A 313 25.67 20.30 -20.58
C PRO A 313 25.13 20.73 -21.97
N SER A 314 26.05 21.07 -22.89
CA SER A 314 25.79 21.81 -24.13
C SER A 314 24.68 21.24 -25.07
N PRO A 315 24.06 22.09 -25.92
CA PRO A 315 22.88 21.73 -26.73
C PRO A 315 23.05 20.52 -27.67
N LYS A 316 24.29 20.23 -28.12
CA LYS A 316 24.58 19.08 -28.99
C LYS A 316 24.65 17.75 -28.23
N ALA A 317 25.09 17.74 -26.97
CA ALA A 317 25.05 16.55 -26.12
C ALA A 317 23.61 16.23 -25.65
N GLN A 318 22.78 17.27 -25.46
CA GLN A 318 21.34 17.14 -25.18
C GLN A 318 20.57 16.43 -26.30
N ALA A 319 20.84 16.73 -27.58
CA ALA A 319 20.01 16.23 -28.69
C ALA A 319 20.08 14.70 -28.88
N VAL A 320 21.22 14.07 -28.53
CA VAL A 320 21.40 12.61 -28.67
C VAL A 320 20.91 11.86 -27.42
N ALA A 321 21.10 12.43 -26.22
CA ALA A 321 20.65 11.83 -24.96
C ALA A 321 19.15 12.02 -24.68
N ASN A 322 18.51 13.09 -25.18
CA ASN A 322 17.12 13.43 -24.89
C ASN A 322 16.08 12.72 -25.77
N LYS A 323 16.48 12.02 -26.84
CA LYS A 323 15.52 11.47 -27.81
C LYS A 323 14.61 10.36 -27.24
N HIS A 324 15.01 9.74 -26.12
CA HIS A 324 14.25 8.66 -25.47
C HIS A 324 14.04 8.87 -23.96
N ARG A 325 14.37 10.07 -23.47
CA ARG A 325 14.52 10.41 -22.05
C ARG A 325 13.18 10.81 -21.41
N LYS A 326 12.62 9.99 -20.51
CA LYS A 326 11.40 10.34 -19.75
C LYS A 326 11.75 10.88 -18.37
N ASP A 327 11.22 12.04 -18.04
CA ASP A 327 11.32 12.68 -16.72
C ASP A 327 10.27 12.04 -15.81
N LEU A 328 10.67 11.14 -14.90
CA LEU A 328 9.73 10.31 -14.14
C LEU A 328 9.80 10.62 -12.64
N LEU A 329 8.65 10.92 -12.04
CA LEU A 329 8.49 10.93 -10.59
C LEU A 329 8.37 9.50 -10.07
N MET A 330 9.39 9.03 -9.35
CA MET A 330 9.51 7.63 -8.95
C MET A 330 8.77 7.31 -7.64
N GLY A 331 8.15 6.13 -7.56
CA GLY A 331 7.52 5.58 -6.37
C GLY A 331 7.57 4.05 -6.37
N ALA A 332 7.45 3.41 -5.21
CA ALA A 332 7.37 1.95 -5.14
C ALA A 332 6.28 1.48 -4.19
N GLY A 333 5.68 0.33 -4.47
CA GLY A 333 4.61 -0.25 -3.65
C GLY A 333 4.81 -1.74 -3.45
N TRP A 334 4.63 -2.20 -2.22
CA TRP A 334 4.62 -3.60 -1.83
C TRP A 334 3.19 -4.14 -1.66
N ASP A 335 2.94 -5.25 -2.33
CA ASP A 335 1.91 -6.23 -1.98
C ASP A 335 2.62 -7.38 -1.23
N THR A 336 2.25 -7.61 0.03
CA THR A 336 2.99 -8.50 0.94
C THR A 336 2.18 -9.73 1.31
N ALA A 337 2.77 -10.90 1.13
CA ALA A 337 2.15 -12.18 1.49
C ALA A 337 2.64 -12.71 2.84
N LEU A 338 1.84 -13.59 3.45
CA LEU A 338 2.14 -14.23 4.73
C LEU A 338 3.15 -15.39 4.56
N LYS A 339 4.35 -15.24 5.14
CA LYS A 339 5.42 -16.26 5.35
C LYS A 339 6.03 -16.89 4.08
N ASP A 340 7.16 -17.55 4.27
CA ASP A 340 8.10 -18.14 3.30
C ASP A 340 7.81 -19.61 2.89
N GLY A 341 6.73 -20.23 3.37
CA GLY A 341 6.34 -21.60 3.01
C GLY A 341 5.93 -21.79 1.54
N GLU A 342 6.12 -23.01 1.01
CA GLU A 342 5.84 -23.35 -0.40
C GLU A 342 4.37 -23.17 -0.84
N GLU A 343 3.43 -23.08 0.11
CA GLU A 343 1.99 -22.85 -0.14
C GLU A 343 1.55 -21.38 0.00
N ASN A 344 2.47 -20.46 0.26
CA ASN A 344 2.17 -19.05 0.47
C ASN A 344 2.19 -18.24 -0.84
N ASP A 345 1.38 -17.17 -0.84
CA ASP A 345 1.32 -16.20 -1.93
C ASP A 345 2.68 -15.48 -2.08
N TYR A 346 2.95 -14.95 -3.28
CA TYR A 346 4.19 -14.20 -3.54
C TYR A 346 4.09 -12.81 -2.93
N SER A 347 5.20 -12.28 -2.42
CA SER A 347 5.32 -10.85 -2.15
C SER A 347 5.86 -10.16 -3.42
N VAL A 348 5.25 -9.03 -3.78
CA VAL A 348 5.60 -8.30 -4.99
C VAL A 348 5.82 -6.84 -4.68
N MET A 349 6.94 -6.31 -5.13
CA MET A 349 7.19 -4.88 -5.18
C MET A 349 7.16 -4.41 -6.63
N TYR A 350 6.39 -3.37 -6.90
CA TYR A 350 6.46 -2.63 -8.16
C TYR A 350 7.14 -1.30 -7.94
N VAL A 351 8.06 -0.93 -8.83
CA VAL A 351 8.64 0.41 -8.91
C VAL A 351 8.05 1.09 -10.14
N GLY A 352 7.36 2.20 -9.91
CA GLY A 352 6.68 2.98 -10.93
C GLY A 352 7.26 4.38 -11.10
N GLY A 353 7.09 4.95 -12.29
CA GLY A 353 7.44 6.34 -12.61
C GLY A 353 6.27 7.06 -13.26
N LEU A 354 5.95 8.27 -12.79
CA LEU A 354 4.91 9.13 -13.37
C LEU A 354 5.58 10.22 -14.23
N ASP A 355 5.24 10.28 -15.52
CA ASP A 355 5.75 11.33 -16.41
C ASP A 355 4.94 12.65 -16.33
N PRO A 356 5.43 13.78 -16.89
CA PRO A 356 4.76 15.08 -16.79
C PRO A 356 3.42 15.13 -17.55
N HIS A 357 3.13 14.13 -18.38
CA HIS A 357 1.88 13.99 -19.10
C HIS A 357 0.87 13.11 -18.35
N GLY A 358 1.22 12.65 -17.15
CA GLY A 358 0.36 11.84 -16.31
C GLY A 358 0.36 10.34 -16.65
N ASN A 359 1.31 9.86 -17.46
CA ASN A 359 1.41 8.43 -17.75
C ASN A 359 2.20 7.71 -16.65
N ILE A 360 1.71 6.55 -16.24
CA ILE A 360 2.36 5.68 -15.26
C ILE A 360 3.16 4.61 -16.00
N TRP A 361 4.44 4.48 -15.63
CA TRP A 361 5.40 3.53 -16.17
C TRP A 361 5.78 2.53 -15.08
N VAL A 362 5.87 1.24 -15.41
CA VAL A 362 6.53 0.26 -14.54
C VAL A 362 7.98 0.14 -14.98
N VAL A 363 8.89 0.36 -14.02
CA VAL A 363 10.33 0.52 -14.29
C VAL A 363 11.16 -0.58 -13.64
N ASP A 364 10.69 -1.15 -12.53
CA ASP A 364 11.30 -2.32 -11.89
C ASP A 364 10.24 -3.17 -11.19
N ARG A 365 10.58 -4.44 -10.95
CA ARG A 365 9.71 -5.35 -10.20
C ARG A 365 10.52 -6.40 -9.46
N GLU A 366 10.30 -6.50 -8.17
CA GLU A 366 10.78 -7.63 -7.35
C GLU A 366 9.59 -8.53 -7.04
N LYS A 367 9.75 -9.84 -7.27
CA LYS A 367 8.72 -10.83 -7.01
C LYS A 367 9.36 -12.11 -6.52
N ASP A 368 9.14 -12.42 -5.25
CA ASP A 368 9.53 -13.70 -4.66
C ASP A 368 8.80 -13.94 -3.32
N ARG A 369 9.16 -15.00 -2.62
CA ARG A 369 8.76 -15.28 -1.25
C ARG A 369 9.81 -14.72 -0.29
N PHE A 370 9.59 -13.49 0.14
CA PHE A 370 10.52 -12.79 1.01
C PHE A 370 10.13 -12.88 2.48
N VAL A 371 11.11 -13.05 3.36
CA VAL A 371 10.93 -12.77 4.79
C VAL A 371 11.03 -11.27 5.09
N ILE A 372 10.57 -10.84 6.28
CA ILE A 372 10.54 -9.41 6.65
C ILE A 372 11.92 -8.74 6.48
N SER A 373 13.00 -9.39 6.90
CA SER A 373 14.36 -8.84 6.78
C SER A 373 14.79 -8.62 5.33
N GLU A 374 14.35 -9.49 4.40
CA GLU A 374 14.62 -9.35 2.97
C GLU A 374 13.78 -8.23 2.36
N ILE A 375 12.49 -8.16 2.69
CA ILE A 375 11.60 -7.05 2.29
C ILE A 375 12.22 -5.72 2.72
N VAL A 376 12.70 -5.63 3.96
CA VAL A 376 13.42 -4.45 4.48
C VAL A 376 14.63 -4.14 3.61
N ALA A 377 15.55 -5.11 3.42
CA ALA A 377 16.78 -4.91 2.65
C ALA A 377 16.52 -4.47 1.19
N ILE A 378 15.59 -5.14 0.51
CA ILE A 378 15.17 -4.84 -0.86
C ILE A 378 14.58 -3.43 -0.93
N SER A 379 13.75 -3.05 0.05
CA SER A 379 13.17 -1.71 0.10
C SER A 379 14.25 -0.62 0.25
N LYS A 380 15.27 -0.85 1.09
CA LYS A 380 16.40 0.09 1.22
C LYS A 380 17.21 0.21 -0.06
N ALA A 381 17.50 -0.93 -0.70
CA ALA A 381 18.23 -0.98 -1.96
C ALA A 381 17.46 -0.25 -3.07
N THR A 382 16.14 -0.45 -3.12
CA THR A 382 15.23 0.21 -4.07
C THR A 382 15.16 1.71 -3.85
N TYR A 383 15.00 2.17 -2.62
CA TYR A 383 15.03 3.60 -2.30
C TYR A 383 16.34 4.23 -2.75
N THR A 384 17.47 3.56 -2.49
CA THR A 384 18.80 4.04 -2.89
C THR A 384 18.97 4.08 -4.42
N LYS A 385 18.56 3.00 -5.11
CA LYS A 385 18.68 2.81 -6.56
C LYS A 385 17.80 3.77 -7.35
N TRP A 386 16.55 3.95 -6.92
CA TRP A 386 15.52 4.65 -7.69
C TRP A 386 15.15 6.02 -7.15
N LYS A 387 15.64 6.39 -5.96
CA LYS A 387 15.31 7.67 -5.29
C LYS A 387 13.80 7.95 -5.25
N THR A 388 13.04 6.92 -4.91
CA THR A 388 11.57 6.98 -4.86
C THR A 388 11.10 8.04 -3.87
N MET A 389 10.04 8.78 -4.22
CA MET A 389 9.35 9.71 -3.32
C MET A 389 8.81 9.03 -2.05
N GLY A 390 8.48 7.74 -2.16
CA GLY A 390 8.06 6.90 -1.06
C GLY A 390 8.01 5.44 -1.48
N ILE A 391 8.04 4.56 -0.48
CA ILE A 391 7.73 3.15 -0.62
C ILE A 391 6.48 2.89 0.22
N TRP A 392 5.40 2.48 -0.43
CA TRP A 392 4.14 2.15 0.23
C TRP A 392 4.07 0.66 0.50
N PHE A 393 3.56 0.32 1.68
CA PHE A 393 3.28 -1.06 2.06
C PHE A 393 1.79 -1.16 2.31
N GLU A 394 1.19 -2.26 1.88
CA GLU A 394 -0.17 -2.58 2.30
C GLU A 394 -0.23 -2.71 3.83
N ASP A 395 -1.35 -2.27 4.42
CA ASP A 395 -1.61 -2.44 5.86
C ASP A 395 -1.94 -3.91 6.17
N SER A 396 -0.88 -4.70 6.25
CA SER A 396 -0.91 -6.14 6.44
C SER A 396 -0.11 -6.53 7.68
N THR A 397 -0.29 -7.79 8.10
CA THR A 397 0.46 -8.38 9.21
C THR A 397 1.97 -8.42 8.97
N VAL A 398 2.44 -8.30 7.72
CA VAL A 398 3.87 -8.29 7.34
C VAL A 398 4.33 -6.87 6.98
N GLY A 399 3.51 -6.09 6.29
CA GLY A 399 3.82 -4.72 5.88
C GLY A 399 4.04 -3.78 7.07
N THR A 400 3.20 -3.86 8.09
CA THR A 400 3.28 -2.98 9.27
C THR A 400 4.58 -3.18 10.08
N PRO A 401 5.00 -4.42 10.39
CA PRO A 401 6.32 -4.68 10.96
C PRO A 401 7.48 -4.20 10.07
N ALA A 402 7.44 -4.48 8.75
CA ALA A 402 8.50 -4.05 7.83
C ALA A 402 8.66 -2.53 7.79
N VAL A 403 7.55 -1.77 7.78
CA VAL A 403 7.58 -0.30 7.87
C VAL A 403 8.21 0.16 9.17
N THR A 404 7.89 -0.49 10.29
CA THR A 404 8.46 -0.14 11.61
C THR A 404 9.97 -0.34 11.62
N THR A 405 10.43 -1.50 11.16
CA THR A 405 11.85 -1.82 11.05
C THR A 405 12.58 -0.88 10.08
N ILE A 406 12.02 -0.59 8.91
CA ILE A 406 12.63 0.35 7.95
C ILE A 406 12.76 1.75 8.58
N ARG A 407 11.75 2.21 9.31
CA ARG A 407 11.80 3.52 10.00
C ARG A 407 12.86 3.57 11.09
N GLU A 408 13.05 2.47 11.81
CA GLU A 408 14.11 2.35 12.82
C GLU A 408 15.51 2.28 12.19
N GLU A 409 15.65 1.59 11.06
CA GLU A 409 16.95 1.31 10.45
C GLU A 409 17.39 2.31 9.35
N MET A 410 16.49 3.16 8.84
CA MET A 410 16.81 4.21 7.86
C MET A 410 16.49 5.64 8.36
N PRO A 411 17.05 6.11 9.49
CA PRO A 411 16.81 7.48 9.92
C PRO A 411 17.57 8.54 9.10
N LEU A 412 18.46 8.16 8.17
CA LEU A 412 19.55 9.05 7.76
C LEU A 412 19.36 9.67 6.38
N VAL A 413 18.50 10.69 6.35
CA VAL A 413 18.59 11.72 5.31
C VAL A 413 19.81 12.59 5.64
N PRO A 414 20.77 12.81 4.72
CA PRO A 414 21.85 13.77 4.93
C PRO A 414 21.24 15.09 5.39
N CYS A 415 21.70 15.64 6.52
CA CYS A 415 20.98 16.71 7.21
C CYS A 415 21.68 18.07 7.12
N LEU A 416 23.01 18.08 7.25
CA LEU A 416 23.83 19.30 7.32
C LEU A 416 25.02 19.18 6.36
N SER A 417 25.59 20.32 5.96
CA SER A 417 26.85 20.31 5.19
C SER A 417 28.01 19.79 6.03
N VAL A 418 29.02 19.22 5.36
CA VAL A 418 30.22 18.69 6.01
C VAL A 418 31.01 19.74 6.80
N GLU A 419 30.87 21.02 6.44
CA GLU A 419 31.52 22.15 7.10
C GLU A 419 30.78 22.61 8.37
N THR A 420 29.55 22.14 8.60
CA THR A 420 28.73 22.63 9.72
C THR A 420 29.38 22.26 11.05
N PRO A 421 29.72 23.23 11.92
CA PRO A 421 30.41 22.94 13.18
C PRO A 421 29.46 22.31 14.21
N VAL A 422 29.91 21.22 14.81
CA VAL A 422 29.20 20.47 15.85
C VAL A 422 30.02 20.52 17.14
N LEU A 423 29.37 20.83 18.26
CA LEU A 423 30.04 20.92 19.56
C LEU A 423 30.26 19.52 20.16
N THR A 424 31.52 19.12 20.27
CA THR A 424 31.94 17.87 20.88
C THR A 424 31.85 17.92 22.41
N ARG A 425 31.87 16.75 23.04
CA ARG A 425 31.90 16.61 24.51
C ARG A 425 33.17 17.19 25.13
N ASP A 426 34.25 17.28 24.34
CA ASP A 426 35.54 17.92 24.70
C ASP A 426 35.58 19.43 24.43
N LEU A 427 34.42 20.05 24.16
CA LEU A 427 34.26 21.50 24.00
C LEU A 427 35.00 22.08 22.79
N GLN A 428 35.18 21.27 21.75
CA GLN A 428 35.67 21.72 20.46
C GLN A 428 34.52 21.76 19.45
N TRP A 429 34.53 22.77 18.60
CA TRP A 429 33.66 22.85 17.43
C TRP A 429 34.34 22.13 16.29
N VAL A 430 33.82 20.97 15.91
CA VAL A 430 34.38 20.10 14.87
C VAL A 430 33.44 20.10 13.68
N PRO A 431 33.91 20.28 12.43
CA PRO A 431 33.07 20.16 11.25
C PRO A 431 32.36 18.79 11.20
N ALA A 432 31.08 18.77 10.84
CA ALA A 432 30.28 17.55 10.81
C ALA A 432 30.89 16.44 9.94
N GLY A 433 31.63 16.80 8.89
CA GLY A 433 32.32 15.88 8.01
C GLY A 433 33.57 15.21 8.61
N ASP A 434 34.07 15.72 9.74
CA ASP A 434 35.27 15.24 10.42
C ASP A 434 34.93 14.45 11.70
N LEU A 435 33.64 14.31 12.02
CA LEU A 435 33.17 13.45 13.10
C LEU A 435 33.20 11.98 12.66
N HIS A 436 33.56 11.11 13.60
CA HIS A 436 33.68 9.67 13.40
C HIS A 436 32.74 8.91 14.34
N ILE A 437 32.41 7.66 13.97
CA ILE A 437 31.65 6.75 14.84
C ILE A 437 32.39 6.59 16.18
N GLY A 438 31.65 6.76 17.28
CA GLY A 438 32.19 6.74 18.64
C GLY A 438 32.48 8.13 19.22
N ASP A 439 32.55 9.18 18.40
CA ASP A 439 32.75 10.55 18.89
C ASP A 439 31.57 10.96 19.77
N ARG A 440 31.89 11.66 20.86
CA ARG A 440 30.91 12.15 21.83
C ARG A 440 30.60 13.61 21.55
N ILE A 441 29.33 13.94 21.44
CA ILE A 441 28.84 15.29 21.17
C ILE A 441 27.88 15.78 22.26
N ILE A 442 27.65 17.09 22.31
CA ILE A 442 26.65 17.70 23.19
C ILE A 442 25.33 17.84 22.41
N GLY A 443 24.32 17.10 22.85
CA GLY A 443 22.94 17.16 22.35
C GLY A 443 21.94 17.60 23.42
N PHE A 444 20.65 17.34 23.19
CA PHE A 444 19.56 17.62 24.12
C PHE A 444 18.39 16.65 23.92
N ASP A 445 17.44 16.64 24.86
CA ASP A 445 16.21 15.83 24.74
C ASP A 445 15.42 16.18 23.46
N ASP A 446 15.23 15.20 22.59
CA ASP A 446 14.47 15.37 21.35
C ASP A 446 13.01 15.78 21.64
N GLU A 447 12.33 14.96 22.45
CA GLU A 447 10.98 15.23 22.93
C GLU A 447 10.96 15.97 24.27
N LEU A 448 9.86 16.68 24.55
CA LEU A 448 9.63 17.22 25.87
C LEU A 448 9.33 16.07 26.84
N PRO A 449 10.02 15.98 28.00
CA PRO A 449 9.70 14.98 29.00
C PRO A 449 8.24 15.09 29.47
N ALA A 450 7.57 13.97 29.68
CA ALA A 450 6.18 13.93 30.14
C ALA A 450 6.03 14.59 31.54
N GLY A 451 5.09 15.52 31.66
CA GLY A 451 4.69 16.15 32.94
C GLY A 451 4.29 17.63 32.79
N GLY A 452 3.74 18.21 33.87
CA GLY A 452 3.03 19.49 33.87
C GLY A 452 3.85 20.76 33.54
N LYS A 453 3.24 21.94 33.74
CA LYS A 453 3.83 23.25 33.42
C LYS A 453 5.24 23.41 34.03
N GLY A 454 6.22 23.77 33.19
CA GLY A 454 7.58 24.14 33.62
C GLY A 454 8.69 23.14 33.26
N ILE A 455 8.35 22.02 32.61
CA ILE A 455 9.36 21.06 32.13
C ILE A 455 10.08 21.62 30.90
N THR A 456 11.41 21.62 30.97
CA THR A 456 12.30 22.09 29.90
C THR A 456 13.20 20.94 29.44
N ARG A 457 13.55 20.92 28.15
CA ARG A 457 14.56 20.02 27.59
C ARG A 457 15.87 20.14 28.37
N ARG A 458 16.60 19.04 28.47
CA ARG A 458 17.89 19.00 29.16
C ARG A 458 19.01 18.69 28.16
N LEU A 459 20.21 19.17 28.46
CA LEU A 459 21.41 18.78 27.72
C LEU A 459 21.68 17.28 27.92
N ARG A 460 22.17 16.64 26.86
CA ARG A 460 22.53 15.22 26.81
C ARG A 460 23.90 15.04 26.20
N GLU A 461 24.59 14.01 26.66
CA GLU A 461 25.73 13.46 25.93
C GLU A 461 25.16 12.50 24.88
N ALA A 462 25.58 12.65 23.63
CA ALA A 462 25.21 11.76 22.54
C ALA A 462 26.49 11.19 21.90
N ILE A 463 26.36 10.01 21.29
CA ILE A 463 27.46 9.30 20.63
C ILE A 463 27.10 9.17 19.16
N ILE A 464 28.05 9.47 18.27
CA ILE A 464 27.89 9.24 16.85
C ILE A 464 27.89 7.72 16.60
N THR A 465 26.76 7.19 16.12
CA THR A 465 26.61 5.76 15.81
C THR A 465 26.79 5.44 14.33
N HIS A 466 26.65 6.44 13.45
CA HIS A 466 26.79 6.29 12.00
C HIS A 466 27.21 7.62 11.34
N THR A 467 27.97 7.54 10.24
CA THR A 467 28.39 8.69 9.44
C THR A 467 28.36 8.35 7.95
N SER A 468 27.81 9.25 7.13
CA SER A 468 27.78 9.11 5.66
C SER A 468 27.90 10.48 4.99
N LYS A 469 28.53 10.54 3.81
CA LYS A 469 28.62 11.76 2.97
C LYS A 469 27.92 11.52 1.64
N ALA A 470 27.20 12.51 1.14
CA ALA A 470 26.54 12.46 -0.16
C ALA A 470 26.42 13.88 -0.74
N GLU A 471 26.51 14.00 -2.06
CA GLU A 471 26.12 15.22 -2.76
C GLU A 471 24.60 15.22 -2.96
N VAL A 472 23.93 16.24 -2.44
CA VAL A 472 22.48 16.39 -2.48
C VAL A 472 22.11 17.84 -2.70
N ASP A 473 20.95 18.10 -3.29
CA ASP A 473 20.38 19.44 -3.32
C ASP A 473 20.03 19.89 -1.90
N GLY A 474 20.34 21.14 -1.59
CA GLY A 474 20.20 21.69 -0.25
C GLY A 474 19.72 23.13 -0.25
N TYR A 475 19.34 23.58 0.95
CA TYR A 475 18.92 24.92 1.27
C TYR A 475 20.05 25.65 1.99
N VAL A 476 20.15 26.95 1.70
CA VAL A 476 20.94 27.90 2.50
C VAL A 476 19.97 28.62 3.41
N VAL A 477 20.10 28.40 4.71
CA VAL A 477 19.28 29.04 5.74
C VAL A 477 20.04 30.24 6.27
N THR A 478 19.54 31.44 6.00
CA THR A 478 20.22 32.69 6.38
C THR A 478 19.60 33.27 7.64
N MET A 479 20.47 33.64 8.59
CA MET A 479 20.11 34.24 9.87
C MET A 479 20.18 35.77 9.81
N THR A 480 19.46 36.46 10.70
CA THR A 480 19.52 37.93 10.85
C THR A 480 20.90 38.47 11.21
N ASP A 481 21.77 37.65 11.78
CA ASP A 481 23.14 38.02 12.13
C ASP A 481 24.15 37.76 11.00
N GLY A 482 23.67 37.42 9.80
CA GLY A 482 24.49 37.20 8.61
C GLY A 482 25.09 35.80 8.50
N ARG A 483 24.89 34.92 9.50
CA ARG A 483 25.34 33.53 9.41
C ARG A 483 24.46 32.72 8.48
N GLU A 484 25.08 31.77 7.80
CA GLU A 484 24.43 30.82 6.91
C GLU A 484 24.62 29.39 7.43
N LEU A 485 23.57 28.57 7.28
CA LEU A 485 23.64 27.12 7.49
C LEU A 485 23.18 26.41 6.22
N ARG A 486 23.93 25.41 5.79
CA ARG A 486 23.62 24.60 4.60
C ARG A 486 23.08 23.24 5.05
N CYS A 487 21.91 22.88 4.59
CA CYS A 487 21.18 21.69 5.04
C CYS A 487 20.22 21.17 3.96
N THR A 488 19.71 19.95 4.10
CA THR A 488 18.68 19.42 3.21
C THR A 488 17.29 19.93 3.59
N GLY A 489 16.30 19.72 2.72
CA GLY A 489 14.91 20.13 2.99
C GLY A 489 14.28 19.38 4.16
N GLU A 490 14.70 18.14 4.37
CA GLU A 490 14.23 17.23 5.41
C GLU A 490 14.81 17.58 6.79
N HIS A 491 15.93 18.29 6.84
CA HIS A 491 16.55 18.68 8.10
C HIS A 491 15.57 19.47 8.96
N GLN A 492 15.57 19.20 10.26
CA GLN A 492 14.65 19.82 11.20
C GLN A 492 15.36 20.77 12.13
N PHE A 493 14.81 21.98 12.25
CA PHE A 493 15.20 22.93 13.27
C PHE A 493 14.16 23.00 14.38
N LEU A 494 14.63 23.00 15.63
CA LEU A 494 13.79 23.28 16.79
C LEU A 494 13.62 24.80 16.92
N ALA A 495 12.52 25.32 16.38
CA ALA A 495 12.29 26.76 16.25
C ALA A 495 10.93 27.20 16.81
N ARG A 496 10.82 28.50 17.10
CA ARG A 496 9.54 29.16 17.41
C ARG A 496 9.05 29.91 16.18
N THR A 497 7.75 30.05 16.03
CA THR A 497 7.17 30.95 15.02
C THR A 497 6.81 32.28 15.68
N ALA A 498 6.64 33.35 14.88
CA ALA A 498 6.25 34.65 15.42
C ALA A 498 4.91 34.65 16.21
N ARG A 499 4.04 33.64 16.03
CA ARG A 499 2.74 33.54 16.69
C ARG A 499 2.70 32.52 17.84
N VAL A 500 3.66 31.60 17.90
CA VAL A 500 3.66 30.48 18.84
C VAL A 500 4.98 30.45 19.58
N GLU A 501 4.94 30.68 20.88
CA GLU A 501 6.14 30.76 21.74
C GLU A 501 6.76 29.38 22.07
N THR A 502 6.04 28.29 21.81
CA THR A 502 6.53 26.93 22.05
C THR A 502 7.50 26.50 20.96
N LEU A 503 8.60 25.86 21.37
CA LEU A 503 9.59 25.28 20.45
C LEU A 503 9.03 24.00 19.81
N ARG A 504 9.06 23.94 18.48
CA ARG A 504 8.62 22.78 17.70
C ARG A 504 9.64 22.44 16.62
N TRP A 505 9.72 21.17 16.26
CA TRP A 505 10.52 20.73 15.13
C TRP A 505 9.85 21.17 13.83
N HIS A 506 10.63 21.78 12.95
CA HIS A 506 10.19 22.27 11.65
C HIS A 506 11.17 21.80 10.58
N ARG A 507 10.66 21.13 9.54
CA ARG A 507 11.45 20.79 8.35
C ARG A 507 11.79 22.05 7.54
N VAL A 508 13.00 22.12 7.01
CA VAL A 508 13.50 23.28 6.26
C VAL A 508 12.69 23.55 5.00
N ASP A 509 12.30 22.52 4.25
CA ASP A 509 11.48 22.65 3.04
C ASP A 509 10.10 23.30 3.32
N GLU A 510 9.48 22.95 4.44
CA GLU A 510 8.26 23.57 4.92
C GLU A 510 8.47 25.00 5.40
N MET A 511 9.58 25.25 6.11
CA MET A 511 9.94 26.59 6.57
C MET A 511 10.07 27.52 5.37
N TYR A 512 10.82 27.10 4.35
CA TYR A 512 10.97 27.81 3.08
C TYR A 512 9.61 28.06 2.42
N LYS A 513 8.77 27.04 2.22
CA LYS A 513 7.43 27.19 1.62
C LYS A 513 6.56 28.20 2.40
N LYS A 514 6.64 28.22 3.73
CA LYS A 514 5.87 29.12 4.60
C LYS A 514 6.41 30.55 4.60
N LEU A 515 7.74 30.74 4.53
CA LEU A 515 8.40 32.04 4.40
C LEU A 515 8.15 32.65 3.01
N ALA A 516 8.39 31.88 1.94
CA ALA A 516 8.21 32.31 0.54
C ALA A 516 6.77 32.76 0.25
N ARG A 517 5.77 32.04 0.80
CA ARG A 517 4.35 32.41 0.70
C ARG A 517 3.92 33.49 1.70
N ARG A 518 4.85 34.06 2.48
CA ARG A 518 4.61 35.06 3.53
C ARG A 518 3.56 34.65 4.58
N ARG A 519 3.34 33.35 4.77
CA ARG A 519 2.42 32.82 5.80
C ARG A 519 3.00 32.96 7.20
N ILE A 520 4.33 32.91 7.31
CA ILE A 520 5.09 33.16 8.52
C ILE A 520 6.14 34.22 8.20
N ARG A 521 6.33 35.19 9.10
CA ARG A 521 7.29 36.29 8.89
C ARG A 521 8.74 35.90 9.19
N ARG A 522 8.94 35.06 10.22
CA ARG A 522 10.26 34.58 10.66
C ARG A 522 10.12 33.35 11.55
N TYR A 523 11.17 32.55 11.61
CA TYR A 523 11.39 31.54 12.64
C TYR A 523 12.47 32.00 13.61
N SER A 524 12.27 31.75 14.90
CA SER A 524 13.25 32.09 15.95
C SER A 524 13.95 30.83 16.42
N LEU A 525 15.28 30.83 16.30
CA LEU A 525 16.17 29.77 16.75
C LEU A 525 16.80 30.16 18.09
N PRO A 526 16.67 29.32 19.13
CA PRO A 526 17.37 29.55 20.38
C PRO A 526 18.87 29.27 20.20
N LYS A 527 19.71 30.24 20.56
CA LYS A 527 21.16 30.06 20.65
C LYS A 527 21.50 29.62 22.08
N TYR A 528 22.26 28.54 22.21
CA TYR A 528 22.65 27.96 23.51
C TYR A 528 24.12 28.22 23.84
N PHE A 529 24.98 28.08 22.84
CA PHE A 529 26.40 28.36 22.90
C PHE A 529 26.78 29.27 21.73
N SER A 530 27.73 30.17 21.96
CA SER A 530 28.47 30.82 20.88
C SER A 530 29.60 29.90 20.44
N SER A 531 30.03 29.98 19.18
CA SER A 531 31.25 29.28 18.74
C SER A 531 32.50 29.94 19.32
N TRP A 532 33.56 29.16 19.49
CA TRP A 532 34.89 29.63 19.87
C TRP A 532 35.95 28.78 19.18
N GLU A 533 37.14 29.36 19.05
CA GLU A 533 38.34 28.68 18.57
C GLU A 533 39.29 28.44 19.74
N TYR A 534 40.23 27.51 19.55
CA TYR A 534 41.33 27.34 20.48
C TYR A 534 42.26 28.55 20.39
N ASP A 535 42.51 29.19 21.54
CA ASP A 535 43.36 30.38 21.61
C ASP A 535 44.77 29.99 22.03
N SER A 536 45.72 30.11 21.11
CA SER A 536 47.13 29.80 21.34
C SER A 536 47.96 31.03 21.72
N SER A 537 47.33 32.15 22.08
CA SER A 537 48.03 33.36 22.53
C SER A 537 48.76 33.15 23.86
N ARG A 538 49.73 34.03 24.15
CA ARG A 538 50.40 34.07 25.46
C ARG A 538 49.39 34.25 26.59
N GLU A 539 48.41 35.13 26.41
CA GLU A 539 47.34 35.41 27.35
C GLU A 539 46.54 34.14 27.69
N ALA A 540 46.11 33.40 26.66
CA ALA A 540 45.38 32.15 26.85
C ALA A 540 46.26 31.08 27.51
N GLY A 541 47.52 30.94 27.09
CA GLY A 541 48.47 30.03 27.74
C GLY A 541 48.70 30.37 29.22
N TYR A 542 48.80 31.66 29.55
CA TYR A 542 48.94 32.12 30.93
C TYR A 542 47.70 31.79 31.76
N LEU A 543 46.50 32.08 31.23
CA LEU A 543 45.24 31.73 31.89
C LEU A 543 45.07 30.22 32.05
N ALA A 544 45.48 29.44 31.04
CA ALA A 544 45.45 27.98 31.11
C ALA A 544 46.29 27.51 32.30
N GLY A 545 47.56 27.93 32.38
CA GLY A 545 48.44 27.57 33.50
C GLY A 545 47.93 28.06 34.86
N ALA A 546 47.49 29.32 34.95
CA ALA A 546 47.01 29.90 36.21
C ALA A 546 45.75 29.21 36.74
N PHE A 547 44.75 28.96 35.87
CA PHE A 547 43.55 28.23 36.26
C PHE A 547 43.82 26.74 36.46
N ASP A 548 44.83 26.16 35.81
CA ASP A 548 45.25 24.79 36.08
C ASP A 548 45.93 24.65 37.44
N ALA A 549 46.68 25.65 37.90
CA ALA A 549 47.28 25.68 39.23
C ALA A 549 46.24 25.99 40.32
N ASP A 550 45.67 27.21 40.31
CA ASP A 550 44.87 27.73 41.44
C ASP A 550 43.37 27.91 41.11
N GLY A 551 42.96 27.52 39.90
CA GLY A 551 41.56 27.59 39.50
C GLY A 551 40.71 26.45 40.08
N ASN A 552 39.41 26.69 40.23
CA ASN A 552 38.44 25.66 40.58
C ASN A 552 37.17 25.78 39.72
N LEU A 553 36.77 24.63 39.20
CA LEU A 553 35.54 24.46 38.41
C LEU A 553 34.50 23.74 39.26
N GLU A 554 33.47 24.45 39.71
CA GLU A 554 32.33 23.88 40.42
C GLU A 554 31.25 23.44 39.42
N LEU A 555 30.96 22.14 39.40
CA LEU A 555 29.92 21.55 38.57
C LEU A 555 28.93 20.81 39.47
N THR A 556 27.76 21.41 39.71
CA THR A 556 26.62 20.76 40.38
C THR A 556 25.38 20.83 39.49
N ASN A 557 24.30 20.13 39.87
CA ASN A 557 23.05 20.13 39.10
C ASN A 557 22.44 21.53 38.91
N GLY A 558 22.71 22.47 39.84
CA GLY A 558 22.19 23.84 39.80
C GLY A 558 23.22 24.92 39.49
N ASN A 559 24.53 24.63 39.55
CA ASN A 559 25.58 25.64 39.46
C ASN A 559 26.70 25.22 38.50
N CYS A 560 27.21 26.17 37.70
CA CYS A 560 28.42 26.02 36.91
C CYS A 560 29.23 27.28 37.13
N ARG A 561 30.30 27.18 37.91
CA ARG A 561 31.09 28.33 38.34
C ARG A 561 32.57 28.01 38.20
N LEU A 562 33.26 28.86 37.46
CA LEU A 562 34.71 28.81 37.32
C LEU A 562 35.30 30.02 38.05
N HIS A 563 36.22 29.78 38.97
CA HIS A 563 36.88 30.83 39.73
C HIS A 563 38.36 30.53 39.92
N PHE A 564 39.13 31.58 40.18
CA PHE A 564 40.55 31.57 40.49
C PHE A 564 40.77 32.41 41.75
N THR A 565 41.46 31.85 42.74
CA THR A 565 41.70 32.50 44.03
C THR A 565 43.18 32.71 44.23
N GLN A 566 43.58 33.93 44.54
CA GLN A 566 45.00 34.29 44.69
C GLN A 566 45.17 35.48 45.63
N TYR A 567 46.35 35.60 46.24
CA TYR A 567 46.76 36.78 46.98
C TYR A 567 46.85 38.01 46.04
N ASP A 568 46.67 39.21 46.58
CA ASP A 568 46.84 40.46 45.82
C ASP A 568 48.31 40.67 45.41
N ASN A 569 48.66 40.18 44.22
CA ASN A 569 50.00 40.17 43.66
C ASN A 569 49.98 40.29 42.13
N GLU A 570 51.18 40.26 41.52
CA GLU A 570 51.38 40.38 40.07
C GLU A 570 50.68 39.26 39.29
N ALA A 571 50.58 38.05 39.86
CA ALA A 571 49.89 36.94 39.21
C ALA A 571 48.38 37.21 39.09
N LEU A 572 47.74 37.74 40.15
CA LEU A 572 46.34 38.15 40.12
C LEU A 572 46.12 39.30 39.12
N ALA A 573 47.01 40.28 39.10
CA ALA A 573 46.94 41.40 38.16
C ALA A 573 47.03 40.92 36.69
N GLU A 574 47.95 40.00 36.40
CA GLU A 574 48.11 39.43 35.06
C GLU A 574 46.91 38.56 34.66
N VAL A 575 46.34 37.77 35.59
CA VAL A 575 45.08 37.03 35.31
C VAL A 575 43.96 37.99 34.94
N LYS A 576 43.76 39.07 35.69
CA LYS A 576 42.72 40.08 35.40
C LYS A 576 42.95 40.75 34.04
N ARG A 577 44.21 41.09 33.71
CA ARG A 577 44.58 41.66 32.41
C ARG A 577 44.28 40.69 31.27
N CYS A 578 44.74 39.44 31.36
CA CYS A 578 44.52 38.41 30.34
C CYS A 578 43.02 38.12 30.15
N LEU A 579 42.25 38.03 31.24
CA LEU A 579 40.79 37.84 31.15
C LEU A 579 40.10 39.00 30.41
N GLY A 580 40.51 40.24 30.68
CA GLY A 580 40.03 41.42 29.98
C GLY A 580 40.43 41.43 28.49
N ALA A 581 41.69 41.08 28.20
CA ALA A 581 42.22 41.00 26.83
C ALA A 581 41.47 39.97 25.97
N LEU A 582 41.12 38.82 26.53
CA LEU A 582 40.35 37.76 25.84
C LEU A 582 38.82 37.95 25.94
N GLY A 583 38.36 39.10 26.44
CA GLY A 583 36.94 39.47 26.48
C GLY A 583 36.08 38.62 27.43
N PHE A 584 36.67 37.95 28.42
CA PHE A 584 35.89 37.26 29.45
C PHE A 584 35.31 38.27 30.44
N LYS A 585 34.01 38.13 30.72
CA LYS A 585 33.40 38.87 31.84
C LYS A 585 33.76 38.16 33.14
N TRP A 586 34.14 38.91 34.16
CA TRP A 586 34.48 38.35 35.48
C TRP A 586 34.05 39.29 36.60
N ARG A 587 33.97 38.75 37.82
CA ARG A 587 33.77 39.51 39.06
C ARG A 587 34.90 39.19 40.00
N ASP A 588 35.40 40.22 40.67
CA ASP A 588 36.37 40.08 41.75
C ASP A 588 35.65 40.22 43.10
N SER A 589 36.00 39.38 44.05
CA SER A 589 35.47 39.39 45.40
C SER A 589 36.61 39.20 46.38
N LYS A 590 36.77 40.18 47.28
CA LYS A 590 37.77 40.15 48.34
C LYS A 590 37.17 39.45 49.57
N ASN A 591 37.90 38.49 50.14
CA ASN A 591 37.42 37.73 51.29
C ASN A 591 37.99 38.32 52.59
N ASP A 592 37.24 39.21 53.26
CA ASP A 592 37.71 39.91 54.47
C ASP A 592 37.40 39.16 55.78
N THR A 593 36.78 37.98 55.74
CA THR A 593 36.05 37.44 56.92
C THR A 593 36.82 36.50 57.86
N TYR A 594 38.05 36.05 57.54
CA TYR A 594 38.73 35.06 58.43
C TYR A 594 40.26 35.19 58.57
N THR A 595 40.94 35.83 57.62
CA THR A 595 42.39 36.06 57.68
C THR A 595 42.60 37.48 57.19
N ARG A 596 43.32 38.36 57.91
CA ARG A 596 43.63 39.75 57.50
C ARG A 596 44.52 39.85 56.24
N LEU A 597 44.52 38.83 55.38
CA LEU A 597 45.29 38.70 54.16
C LEU A 597 44.44 39.15 52.97
N PRO A 598 44.96 39.99 52.05
CA PRO A 598 44.24 40.45 50.86
C PRO A 598 44.11 39.33 49.82
N ILE A 599 43.22 38.36 50.06
CA ILE A 599 42.92 37.26 49.14
C ILE A 599 41.71 37.63 48.27
N HIS A 600 41.89 37.50 46.96
CA HIS A 600 40.89 37.79 45.95
C HIS A 600 40.41 36.50 45.28
N THR A 601 39.12 36.46 44.94
CA THR A 601 38.52 35.39 44.14
C THR A 601 37.90 35.99 42.88
N VAL A 602 38.51 35.70 41.73
CA VAL A 602 38.03 36.11 40.41
C VAL A 602 37.13 35.01 39.86
N THR A 603 35.84 35.32 39.70
CA THR A 603 34.84 34.39 39.16
C THR A 603 34.44 34.78 37.74
N ILE A 604 34.47 33.82 36.82
CA ILE A 604 33.99 34.01 35.45
C ILE A 604 32.48 34.26 35.46
N GLY A 605 32.08 35.40 34.91
CA GLY A 605 30.69 35.83 34.76
C GLY A 605 30.04 35.25 33.50
N GLY A 606 28.72 35.09 33.50
CA GLY A 606 27.97 34.52 32.37
C GLY A 606 27.57 33.04 32.54
N GLY A 607 27.94 32.43 33.67
CA GLY A 607 27.50 31.09 34.07
C GLY A 607 28.08 30.01 33.17
N MET A 608 27.29 28.96 32.91
CA MET A 608 27.74 27.79 32.15
C MET A 608 28.24 28.14 30.75
N ARG A 609 27.63 29.11 30.07
CA ARG A 609 27.99 29.45 28.68
C ARG A 609 29.42 29.98 28.57
N GLU A 610 29.73 31.00 29.38
CA GLU A 610 31.08 31.57 29.42
C GLU A 610 32.09 30.62 30.05
N THR A 611 31.67 29.80 31.01
CA THR A 611 32.54 28.76 31.59
C THR A 611 32.95 27.73 30.54
N VAL A 612 32.00 27.24 29.74
CA VAL A 612 32.27 26.28 28.67
C VAL A 612 33.10 26.94 27.56
N ARG A 613 32.84 28.20 27.20
CA ARG A 613 33.67 28.96 26.27
C ARG A 613 35.11 29.08 26.79
N PHE A 614 35.29 29.41 28.06
CA PHE A 614 36.62 29.49 28.68
C PHE A 614 37.33 28.14 28.61
N LEU A 615 36.68 27.06 29.05
CA LEU A 615 37.27 25.73 29.02
C LEU A 615 37.65 25.28 27.60
N GLY A 616 36.80 25.57 26.61
CA GLY A 616 37.04 25.19 25.22
C GLY A 616 38.10 26.03 24.51
N ALA A 617 38.16 27.34 24.76
CA ALA A 617 39.11 28.25 24.14
C ALA A 617 40.50 28.25 24.83
N VAL A 618 40.51 28.31 26.17
CA VAL A 618 41.74 28.42 26.99
C VAL A 618 42.34 27.05 27.31
N ARG A 619 41.51 26.01 27.42
CA ARG A 619 41.91 24.60 27.61
C ARG A 619 42.84 24.28 28.80
N PRO A 620 42.55 24.71 30.04
CA PRO A 620 43.26 24.23 31.24
C PRO A 620 43.07 22.71 31.46
N PRO A 621 44.12 21.87 31.36
CA PRO A 621 44.00 20.41 31.31
C PRO A 621 43.29 19.76 32.52
N ARG A 622 43.61 20.16 33.74
CA ARG A 622 42.99 19.66 34.99
C ARG A 622 41.50 19.96 35.03
N LEU A 623 41.10 21.16 34.63
CA LEU A 623 39.69 21.55 34.64
C LEU A 623 38.90 20.90 33.49
N LEU A 624 39.53 20.67 32.34
CA LEU A 624 38.96 19.85 31.26
C LEU A 624 38.74 18.40 31.71
N SER A 625 39.68 17.80 32.44
CA SER A 625 39.51 16.46 33.03
C SER A 625 38.31 16.41 34.00
N LYS A 626 38.14 17.47 34.82
CA LYS A 626 36.98 17.61 35.71
C LYS A 626 35.66 17.73 34.91
N TRP A 627 35.68 18.47 33.81
CA TRP A 627 34.54 18.58 32.89
C TRP A 627 34.20 17.26 32.19
N ALA A 628 35.20 16.49 31.74
CA ALA A 628 34.99 15.20 31.07
C ALA A 628 34.28 14.19 31.99
N LYS A 629 34.59 14.20 33.29
CA LYS A 629 33.96 13.32 34.29
C LYS A 629 32.54 13.77 34.70
N PHE A 630 32.15 15.00 34.36
CA PHE A 630 30.85 15.54 34.74
C PHE A 630 29.72 14.89 33.92
N LYS A 631 28.68 14.40 34.60
CA LYS A 631 27.46 13.93 33.92
C LYS A 631 26.62 15.14 33.50
N ILE A 632 26.68 15.50 32.22
CA ILE A 632 25.95 16.66 31.68
C ILE A 632 24.42 16.46 31.70
N GLY A 633 23.98 15.20 31.66
CA GLY A 633 22.57 14.79 31.69
C GLY A 633 21.87 15.28 32.95
N GLY A 634 20.94 16.23 32.81
CA GLY A 634 20.20 16.80 33.94
C GLY A 634 20.07 18.32 33.91
N ARG A 635 20.92 19.03 33.17
CA ARG A 635 20.89 20.50 33.13
C ARG A 635 19.81 21.04 32.19
N GLN A 636 19.02 21.98 32.70
CA GLN A 636 18.02 22.70 31.89
C GLN A 636 18.68 23.44 30.72
N LEU A 637 18.08 23.29 29.54
CA LEU A 637 18.49 23.98 28.33
C LEU A 637 17.97 25.43 28.36
N LYS A 638 18.78 26.36 28.87
CA LYS A 638 18.43 27.79 28.98
C LYS A 638 18.97 28.57 27.78
N THR A 639 18.06 29.17 27.01
CA THR A 639 18.37 30.01 25.84
C THR A 639 19.16 31.26 26.26
N SER A 640 20.18 31.63 25.49
CA SER A 640 20.97 32.84 25.71
C SER A 640 20.48 34.04 24.94
N GLU A 641 20.25 33.80 23.65
CA GLU A 641 19.91 34.77 22.63
C GLU A 641 19.00 34.05 21.64
N GLN A 642 18.27 34.84 20.85
CA GLN A 642 17.52 34.31 19.73
C GLN A 642 18.11 34.88 18.45
N THR A 643 18.31 34.02 17.45
CA THR A 643 18.56 34.46 16.08
C THR A 643 17.33 34.14 15.24
N HIS A 644 17.12 34.89 14.16
CA HIS A 644 15.95 34.72 13.33
C HIS A 644 16.33 34.27 11.93
N ILE A 645 15.65 33.25 11.42
CA ILE A 645 15.73 32.83 10.03
C ILE A 645 14.90 33.79 9.18
N ILE A 646 15.53 34.34 8.15
CA ILE A 646 14.93 35.35 7.26
C ILE A 646 14.72 34.88 5.82
N SER A 647 15.50 33.90 5.35
CA SER A 647 15.36 33.31 4.01
C SER A 647 15.76 31.85 3.99
#